data_AF-A0A3S5IQT2-F1
#
_entry.id   AF-A0A3S5IQT2-F1
#
_cell.length_a   1.000
_cell.length_b   1.000
_cell.length_c   1.000
_cell.angle_alpha   90.00
_cell.angle_beta   90.00
_cell.angle_gamma   90.00
#
_symmetry.space_group_name_H-M   'P 1'
#
loop_
_entity.id
_entity.type
_entity.pdbx_description
1 polymer ?
#
loop_
_entity_poly.entity_id
_entity_poly.type
_entity_poly.pdbx_seq_one_letter_code
_entity_poly.pdbx_strand_id
1 'polypeptide(L)'
;MSWLKALEKVRSRAAVSSLPQTLLASGAAVAGRLAPAVNRDGLQRKQQEHAQATREVGPSTAALHSVSDTWGSALAVIRFSQSGSQRDQTWNMHHLPLSLATQCLAVLVEAGQTAQGVELMQSWQRPEARTTMRAKIRATARMRKTLRTLGTIGDVETLRTVVSVLHQSLTEQRHLSRHKHHLQAHASSSEPFECAGTKNSYPLLSALGMQRTRLLLVEAVHELVMQDESVVPVFEKLTWINATAVATTPQGAQVQCLIPFMLQDDFGQVIESSPSYDESLLQQIGPAFHMGFAHPTQCGPVEIISMPRSEIRRLYRKSIGPSGELWKEVKDLVLPHSLLIQQACQIATLVDVLCSPMKASLVAHAHRKKDASELTKELRQLRKFLITQLCSSRSLSRRMWSCALLRHPRLLYRLNLSPIMVFCALALTFRSFQVHIPFVRCCLPLLRRLKRMGHDEEAARLVWNHLSVNSPALAVVFRHHPLALEDAVTVVCRTMRTGVGGRKEAWMGHRSLAVLRVAAASGRLTPAHCIPACAAALDCGVHFATVQQLVGEVFGDDNDTARWVLNMVRLTTESHTTRRFFPLVYSGHSVLMRSLLRKYACESDVIGSPPAVELHVPSRSKLLALWTMVHDDVMSMPLRRLICRLFLDDEALMDWNKITATQQAGAQALNVFFREEVLASMAANCTTEGSYVIFMDALLSRRRLRDAKRCMQLLLSELDDECGQVVLPSLAIEGIGIP
;
A
#
# COMPACT_ATOMS: atom_id res chain seq x y z
N MET A 1 32.73 -38.40 -1.18
CA MET A 1 31.63 -38.22 -2.16
C MET A 1 32.00 -37.06 -3.08
N SER A 2 32.27 -37.31 -4.36
CA SER A 2 32.73 -36.26 -5.29
C SER A 2 31.65 -35.18 -5.51
N TRP A 3 32.00 -33.90 -5.32
CA TRP A 3 31.13 -32.74 -5.52
C TRP A 3 30.59 -32.67 -6.96
N LEU A 4 31.31 -33.24 -7.92
CA LEU A 4 30.87 -33.37 -9.32
C LEU A 4 29.60 -34.22 -9.45
N LYS A 5 29.50 -35.33 -8.70
CA LYS A 5 28.28 -36.14 -8.62
C LYS A 5 27.11 -35.38 -7.98
N ALA A 6 27.39 -34.39 -7.14
CA ALA A 6 26.35 -33.53 -6.55
C ALA A 6 25.84 -32.49 -7.58
N LEU A 7 26.74 -31.89 -8.38
CA LEU A 7 26.36 -30.99 -9.47
C LEU A 7 25.62 -31.72 -10.60
N GLU A 8 26.03 -32.93 -10.96
CA GLU A 8 25.30 -33.78 -11.92
C GLU A 8 23.87 -34.09 -11.46
N LYS A 9 23.67 -34.36 -10.16
CA LYS A 9 22.34 -34.54 -9.56
C LYS A 9 21.49 -33.27 -9.56
N VAL A 10 22.10 -32.09 -9.52
CA VAL A 10 21.37 -30.81 -9.65
C VAL A 10 20.99 -30.56 -11.11
N ARG A 11 21.90 -30.86 -12.06
CA ARG A 11 21.65 -30.78 -13.51
C ARG A 11 20.51 -31.71 -13.94
N SER A 12 20.49 -32.96 -13.47
CA SER A 12 19.41 -33.90 -13.81
C SER A 12 18.04 -33.43 -13.29
N ARG A 13 17.97 -32.79 -12.12
CA ARG A 13 16.74 -32.18 -11.60
C ARG A 13 16.28 -30.96 -12.39
N ALA A 14 17.21 -30.19 -12.96
CA ALA A 14 16.88 -29.06 -13.84
C ALA A 14 16.29 -29.55 -15.17
N ALA A 15 16.85 -30.62 -15.75
CA ALA A 15 16.38 -31.23 -17.00
C ALA A 15 14.96 -31.83 -16.93
N VAL A 16 14.51 -32.27 -15.75
CA VAL A 16 13.14 -32.79 -15.56
C VAL A 16 12.09 -31.67 -15.49
N SER A 17 12.51 -30.41 -15.32
CA SER A 17 11.58 -29.28 -15.15
C SER A 17 11.22 -28.52 -16.43
N SER A 18 11.86 -28.84 -17.56
CA SER A 18 11.39 -28.41 -18.88
C SER A 18 10.21 -29.28 -19.29
N LEU A 19 8.98 -28.79 -19.10
CA LEU A 19 7.84 -29.32 -19.84
C LEU A 19 8.17 -29.23 -21.34
N PRO A 20 8.01 -30.30 -22.13
CA PRO A 20 8.07 -30.16 -23.57
C PRO A 20 6.87 -29.32 -23.98
N GLN A 21 7.13 -28.12 -24.50
CA GLN A 21 6.15 -27.42 -25.32
C GLN A 21 5.80 -28.37 -26.47
N THR A 22 4.52 -28.69 -26.57
CA THR A 22 3.90 -29.36 -27.71
C THR A 22 4.29 -28.65 -28.99
N LEU A 23 5.28 -29.18 -29.70
CA LEU A 23 5.49 -28.91 -31.10
C LEU A 23 4.68 -29.94 -31.90
N LEU A 24 3.81 -29.40 -32.72
CA LEU A 24 2.96 -30.10 -33.67
C LEU A 24 3.75 -31.13 -34.48
N ALA A 25 3.19 -32.33 -34.54
CA ALA A 25 3.68 -33.42 -35.35
C ALA A 25 3.54 -33.10 -36.85
N SER A 26 4.61 -33.35 -37.59
CA SER A 26 4.57 -33.61 -39.03
C SER A 26 5.71 -34.57 -39.39
N GLY A 27 5.34 -35.84 -39.62
CA GLY A 27 5.82 -36.64 -40.75
C GLY A 27 7.18 -37.35 -40.67
N ALA A 28 7.13 -38.67 -40.89
CA ALA A 28 8.19 -39.65 -41.23
C ALA A 28 9.10 -40.11 -40.06
N ALA A 29 8.83 -41.29 -39.45
CA ALA A 29 9.23 -42.64 -39.90
C ALA A 29 10.77 -42.75 -40.06
N VAL A 30 11.51 -43.58 -39.33
CA VAL A 30 11.52 -45.06 -39.41
C VAL A 30 12.38 -45.62 -38.25
N ALA A 31 11.97 -46.81 -37.77
CA ALA A 31 12.68 -47.92 -37.08
C ALA A 31 14.13 -47.75 -36.58
N GLY A 32 14.59 -48.37 -35.49
CA GLY A 32 14.01 -49.41 -34.64
C GLY A 32 15.08 -50.02 -33.71
N ARG A 33 14.58 -50.68 -32.65
CA ARG A 33 15.11 -51.85 -31.93
C ARG A 33 16.58 -51.91 -31.42
N LEU A 34 16.63 -52.12 -30.10
CA LEU A 34 17.40 -53.14 -29.36
C LEU A 34 18.93 -53.00 -29.16
N ALA A 35 19.24 -52.74 -27.88
CA ALA A 35 20.06 -53.60 -27.00
C ALA A 35 21.62 -53.54 -27.07
N PRO A 36 22.32 -53.95 -25.97
CA PRO A 36 23.65 -53.49 -25.59
C PRO A 36 24.76 -54.56 -25.77
N ALA A 37 26.03 -54.13 -25.77
CA ALA A 37 27.22 -54.97 -25.53
C ALA A 37 28.29 -54.06 -24.90
N VAL A 38 28.72 -54.24 -23.63
CA VAL A 38 29.61 -55.26 -23.05
C VAL A 38 31.02 -55.29 -23.68
N ASN A 39 31.98 -54.84 -22.86
CA ASN A 39 33.41 -55.16 -22.73
C ASN A 39 34.25 -55.52 -23.96
N ARG A 40 35.43 -54.88 -24.08
CA ARG A 40 36.72 -55.60 -23.91
C ARG A 40 37.94 -54.69 -23.78
N ASP A 41 38.91 -55.27 -23.08
CA ASP A 41 40.20 -54.81 -22.62
C ASP A 41 41.21 -54.36 -23.69
N GLY A 42 42.29 -53.72 -23.21
CA GLY A 42 43.60 -53.74 -23.86
C GLY A 42 44.37 -52.43 -23.69
N LEU A 43 45.17 -52.29 -22.62
CA LEU A 43 46.61 -52.56 -22.55
C LEU A 43 47.54 -51.37 -22.95
N GLN A 44 48.24 -50.88 -21.92
CA GLN A 44 49.69 -50.66 -21.85
C GLN A 44 50.41 -49.47 -22.55
N ARG A 45 51.13 -48.73 -21.68
CA ARG A 45 52.58 -48.40 -21.70
C ARG A 45 53.11 -47.18 -22.50
N LYS A 46 53.59 -46.18 -21.75
CA LYS A 46 55.01 -45.74 -21.52
C LYS A 46 55.01 -44.25 -21.11
N GLN A 47 55.41 -43.86 -19.89
CA GLN A 47 56.77 -43.77 -19.33
C GLN A 47 57.57 -42.58 -19.91
N GLN A 48 57.69 -41.49 -19.14
CA GLN A 48 58.94 -40.73 -19.01
C GLN A 48 58.91 -39.83 -17.76
N GLU A 49 59.88 -40.06 -16.88
CA GLU A 49 60.24 -39.27 -15.70
C GLU A 49 61.16 -38.12 -16.10
N HIS A 50 61.10 -36.99 -15.38
CA HIS A 50 62.26 -36.16 -15.01
C HIS A 50 62.02 -35.56 -13.60
N ALA A 51 62.96 -35.83 -12.70
CA ALA A 51 63.09 -35.30 -11.34
C ALA A 51 63.69 -33.87 -11.37
N GLN A 52 63.34 -32.94 -10.47
CA GLN A 52 63.97 -32.60 -9.17
C GLN A 52 63.43 -31.18 -8.81
N ALA A 53 63.30 -30.65 -7.59
CA ALA A 53 63.76 -31.01 -6.28
C ALA A 53 62.83 -30.39 -5.21
N THR A 54 62.66 -31.10 -4.10
CA THR A 54 61.98 -30.72 -2.86
C THR A 54 62.78 -29.66 -2.07
N ARG A 55 62.08 -28.67 -1.49
CA ARG A 55 62.51 -28.00 -0.26
C ARG A 55 61.41 -28.19 0.78
N GLU A 56 61.77 -28.91 1.84
CA GLU A 56 60.88 -29.36 2.92
C GLU A 56 60.45 -28.20 3.84
N VAL A 57 59.15 -28.11 4.11
CA VAL A 57 58.55 -27.51 5.30
C VAL A 57 57.46 -28.49 5.78
N GLY A 58 57.38 -28.72 7.09
CA GLY A 58 56.69 -29.84 7.76
C GLY A 58 55.17 -29.99 7.55
N PRO A 59 54.59 -31.10 8.06
CA PRO A 59 53.40 -31.71 7.49
C PRO A 59 52.10 -31.17 8.09
N SER A 60 51.28 -30.49 7.30
CA SER A 60 49.80 -30.51 7.46
C SER A 60 49.00 -29.98 6.26
N THR A 61 49.65 -29.50 5.18
CA THR A 61 48.94 -28.96 3.99
C THR A 61 49.35 -29.62 2.67
N ALA A 62 50.36 -30.50 2.66
CA ALA A 62 50.87 -31.14 1.45
C ALA A 62 49.88 -32.13 0.77
N ALA A 63 48.90 -32.64 1.51
CA ALA A 63 47.88 -33.55 0.97
C ALA A 63 46.81 -32.85 0.11
N LEU A 64 46.72 -31.51 0.14
CA LEU A 64 45.77 -30.73 -0.66
C LEU A 64 46.44 -30.02 -1.85
N HIS A 65 47.73 -29.69 -1.75
CA HIS A 65 48.45 -29.02 -2.84
C HIS A 65 49.03 -29.98 -3.89
N SER A 66 49.44 -31.20 -3.52
CA SER A 66 49.94 -32.21 -4.48
C SER A 66 48.87 -32.75 -5.43
N VAL A 67 47.62 -32.37 -5.21
CA VAL A 67 46.52 -32.77 -6.08
C VAL A 67 46.26 -31.72 -7.18
N SER A 68 46.65 -30.44 -7.08
CA SER A 68 46.23 -29.40 -8.05
C SER A 68 46.55 -29.71 -9.53
N ASP A 69 47.67 -30.36 -9.83
CA ASP A 69 48.12 -30.59 -11.21
C ASP A 69 47.42 -31.78 -11.90
N THR A 70 46.80 -32.67 -11.12
CA THR A 70 45.95 -33.75 -11.68
C THR A 70 44.49 -33.34 -11.87
N TRP A 71 44.10 -32.13 -11.43
CA TRP A 71 42.70 -31.69 -11.36
C TRP A 71 42.24 -30.97 -12.62
N GLY A 72 43.15 -30.30 -13.33
CA GLY A 72 42.91 -29.86 -14.71
C GLY A 72 42.59 -31.04 -15.64
N SER A 73 43.26 -32.18 -15.42
CA SER A 73 43.09 -33.42 -16.17
C SER A 73 41.82 -34.18 -15.77
N ALA A 74 41.45 -34.20 -14.49
CA ALA A 74 40.21 -34.82 -14.01
C ALA A 74 38.94 -34.03 -14.44
N LEU A 75 39.05 -32.70 -14.56
CA LEU A 75 38.03 -31.84 -15.17
C LEU A 75 37.90 -32.06 -16.69
N ALA A 76 38.95 -32.55 -17.35
CA ALA A 76 38.92 -32.91 -18.77
C ALA A 76 38.32 -34.31 -19.04
N VAL A 77 38.30 -35.21 -18.05
CA VAL A 77 37.77 -36.60 -18.18
C VAL A 77 36.28 -36.69 -17.86
N ILE A 78 35.76 -35.82 -16.98
CA ILE A 78 34.32 -35.63 -16.82
C ILE A 78 33.89 -34.72 -17.98
N ARG A 79 32.99 -35.16 -18.85
CA ARG A 79 32.53 -34.46 -20.07
C ARG A 79 31.95 -33.05 -19.84
N PHE A 80 32.80 -32.12 -19.41
CA PHE A 80 32.71 -30.67 -19.53
C PHE A 80 33.51 -30.17 -20.74
N SER A 81 34.20 -31.07 -21.44
CA SER A 81 34.93 -30.85 -22.69
C SER A 81 34.40 -31.77 -23.79
N GLN A 82 33.28 -31.37 -24.43
CA GLN A 82 33.16 -31.59 -25.86
C GLN A 82 33.35 -30.24 -26.54
N SER A 83 34.45 -30.15 -27.28
CA SER A 83 34.78 -29.10 -28.23
C SER A 83 33.58 -28.89 -29.17
N GLY A 84 32.89 -27.76 -29.01
CA GLY A 84 31.76 -27.41 -29.85
C GLY A 84 30.57 -26.75 -29.16
N SER A 85 30.65 -26.32 -27.89
CA SER A 85 29.71 -25.33 -27.32
C SER A 85 30.16 -24.88 -25.92
N GLN A 86 31.24 -24.11 -25.82
CA GLN A 86 31.60 -23.46 -24.55
C GLN A 86 30.64 -22.32 -24.16
N ARG A 87 29.77 -21.87 -25.09
CA ARG A 87 28.78 -20.82 -24.80
C ARG A 87 27.50 -21.34 -24.14
N ASP A 88 27.07 -22.59 -24.31
CA ASP A 88 25.72 -22.99 -23.84
C ASP A 88 25.62 -23.43 -22.37
N GLN A 89 26.67 -23.96 -21.74
CA GLN A 89 26.55 -24.55 -20.39
C GLN A 89 26.60 -23.53 -19.25
N THR A 90 27.47 -22.52 -19.35
CA THR A 90 27.47 -21.33 -18.49
C THR A 90 26.15 -20.58 -18.62
N TRP A 91 25.65 -20.42 -19.86
CA TRP A 91 24.34 -19.85 -20.16
C TRP A 91 23.18 -20.56 -19.45
N ASN A 92 23.19 -21.90 -19.43
CA ASN A 92 22.16 -22.68 -18.75
C ASN A 92 22.17 -22.51 -17.23
N MET A 93 23.33 -22.28 -16.60
CA MET A 93 23.42 -22.00 -15.16
C MET A 93 22.90 -20.60 -14.80
N HIS A 94 23.07 -19.62 -15.68
CA HIS A 94 22.60 -18.26 -15.46
C HIS A 94 21.08 -18.16 -15.36
N HIS A 95 20.31 -19.07 -15.97
CA HIS A 95 18.84 -19.05 -15.93
C HIS A 95 18.20 -20.04 -14.93
N LEU A 96 19.00 -20.68 -14.08
CA LEU A 96 18.47 -21.66 -13.12
C LEU A 96 17.48 -21.00 -12.14
N PRO A 97 16.40 -21.72 -11.75
CA PRO A 97 15.54 -21.28 -10.66
C PRO A 97 16.36 -20.97 -9.41
N LEU A 98 16.00 -19.89 -8.70
CA LEU A 98 16.74 -19.36 -7.55
C LEU A 98 17.22 -20.46 -6.57
N SER A 99 16.35 -21.41 -6.21
CA SER A 99 16.72 -22.48 -5.27
C SER A 99 17.78 -23.44 -5.79
N LEU A 100 17.84 -23.70 -7.10
CA LEU A 100 18.84 -24.58 -7.72
C LEU A 100 20.15 -23.83 -7.92
N ALA A 101 20.11 -22.58 -8.39
CA ALA A 101 21.28 -21.71 -8.48
C ALA A 101 21.97 -21.57 -7.12
N THR A 102 21.20 -21.38 -6.04
CA THR A 102 21.76 -21.35 -4.67
C THR A 102 22.30 -22.71 -4.20
N GLN A 103 21.77 -23.83 -4.70
CA GLN A 103 22.36 -25.15 -4.40
C GLN A 103 23.69 -25.34 -5.11
N CYS A 104 23.82 -24.91 -6.37
CA CYS A 104 25.08 -24.90 -7.10
C CYS A 104 26.11 -24.03 -6.39
N LEU A 105 25.74 -22.80 -6.03
CA LEU A 105 26.57 -21.90 -5.23
C LEU A 105 27.06 -22.57 -3.95
N ALA A 106 26.14 -23.16 -3.18
CA ALA A 106 26.47 -23.85 -1.94
C ALA A 106 27.48 -24.98 -2.15
N VAL A 107 27.34 -25.78 -3.20
CA VAL A 107 28.28 -26.87 -3.51
C VAL A 107 29.65 -26.34 -3.92
N LEU A 108 29.71 -25.29 -4.75
CA LEU A 108 30.97 -24.67 -5.18
C LEU A 108 31.73 -24.07 -3.99
N VAL A 109 31.01 -23.33 -3.14
CA VAL A 109 31.57 -22.72 -1.94
C VAL A 109 32.00 -23.77 -0.91
N GLU A 110 31.21 -24.83 -0.68
CA GLU A 110 31.59 -25.96 0.19
C GLU A 110 32.81 -26.74 -0.34
N ALA A 111 33.12 -26.62 -1.63
CA ALA A 111 34.27 -27.28 -2.27
C ALA A 111 35.51 -26.37 -2.41
N GLY A 112 35.51 -25.17 -1.80
CA GLY A 112 36.61 -24.21 -1.91
C GLY A 112 36.69 -23.49 -3.27
N GLN A 113 35.73 -23.70 -4.18
CA GLN A 113 35.66 -23.05 -5.50
C GLN A 113 34.94 -21.70 -5.40
N THR A 114 35.46 -20.81 -4.55
CA THR A 114 34.84 -19.53 -4.21
C THR A 114 34.74 -18.58 -5.38
N ALA A 115 35.79 -18.48 -6.21
CA ALA A 115 35.80 -17.65 -7.40
C ALA A 115 34.65 -18.00 -8.36
N GLN A 116 34.45 -19.30 -8.64
CA GLN A 116 33.35 -19.79 -9.47
C GLN A 116 31.97 -19.54 -8.82
N GLY A 117 31.89 -19.65 -7.48
CA GLY A 117 30.69 -19.28 -6.74
C GLY A 117 30.35 -17.80 -6.86
N VAL A 118 31.34 -16.92 -6.76
CA VAL A 118 31.18 -15.46 -6.92
C VAL A 118 30.76 -15.11 -8.34
N GLU A 119 31.40 -15.71 -9.34
CA GLU A 119 31.03 -15.56 -10.75
C GLU A 119 29.57 -15.96 -10.99
N LEU A 120 29.11 -17.08 -10.42
CA LEU A 120 27.70 -17.49 -10.47
C LEU A 120 26.77 -16.45 -9.83
N MET A 121 27.16 -15.84 -8.70
CA MET A 121 26.35 -14.80 -8.05
C MET A 121 26.21 -13.53 -8.89
N GLN A 122 27.25 -13.18 -9.66
CA GLN A 122 27.31 -12.00 -10.53
C GLN A 122 26.59 -12.22 -11.87
N SER A 123 26.81 -13.37 -12.48
CA SER A 123 26.33 -13.71 -13.83
C SER A 123 24.91 -14.28 -13.86
N TRP A 124 24.36 -14.70 -12.72
CA TRP A 124 23.00 -15.23 -12.66
C TRP A 124 21.96 -14.23 -13.16
N GLN A 125 21.12 -14.66 -14.10
CA GLN A 125 20.04 -13.89 -14.68
C GLN A 125 18.70 -14.34 -14.09
N ARG A 126 17.88 -13.35 -13.72
CA ARG A 126 16.58 -13.63 -13.12
C ARG A 126 15.65 -14.28 -14.15
N PRO A 127 15.07 -15.46 -13.87
CA PRO A 127 14.03 -16.05 -14.73
C PRO A 127 12.84 -15.08 -14.88
N GLU A 128 12.18 -15.10 -16.04
CA GLU A 128 10.99 -14.28 -16.32
C GLU A 128 9.89 -14.48 -15.26
N ALA A 129 9.76 -15.71 -14.74
CA ALA A 129 8.85 -16.04 -13.66
C ALA A 129 9.30 -15.41 -12.31
N ARG A 130 8.38 -14.68 -11.66
CA ARG A 130 8.63 -14.03 -10.38
C ARG A 130 9.00 -15.06 -9.30
N THR A 131 10.23 -14.95 -8.77
CA THR A 131 10.74 -15.77 -7.65
C THR A 131 9.75 -15.84 -6.47
N THR A 132 9.28 -17.04 -6.14
CA THR A 132 8.31 -17.25 -5.06
C THR A 132 8.95 -17.10 -3.67
N MET A 133 8.14 -16.73 -2.66
CA MET A 133 8.61 -16.64 -1.27
C MET A 133 9.17 -17.97 -0.75
N ARG A 134 8.58 -19.11 -1.16
CA ARG A 134 9.07 -20.45 -0.82
C ARG A 134 10.47 -20.72 -1.38
N ALA A 135 10.74 -20.32 -2.63
CA ALA A 135 12.07 -20.45 -3.23
C ALA A 135 13.12 -19.63 -2.45
N LYS A 136 12.78 -18.39 -2.08
CA LYS A 136 13.68 -17.54 -1.26
C LYS A 136 13.97 -18.15 0.11
N ILE A 137 12.97 -18.75 0.78
CA ILE A 137 13.17 -19.43 2.07
C ILE A 137 14.13 -20.61 1.92
N ARG A 138 13.93 -21.46 0.91
CA ARG A 138 14.81 -22.61 0.65
C ARG A 138 16.23 -22.20 0.31
N ALA A 139 16.40 -21.19 -0.54
CA ALA A 139 17.71 -20.63 -0.88
C ALA A 139 18.45 -20.10 0.35
N THR A 140 17.79 -19.27 1.17
CA THR A 140 18.38 -18.77 2.43
C THR A 140 18.75 -19.90 3.38
N ALA A 141 17.89 -20.90 3.56
CA ALA A 141 18.20 -22.03 4.44
C ALA A 141 19.42 -22.83 3.95
N ARG A 142 19.58 -23.01 2.63
CA ARG A 142 20.75 -23.69 2.07
C ARG A 142 22.04 -22.89 2.29
N MET A 143 22.03 -21.58 2.02
CA MET A 143 23.20 -20.73 2.26
C MET A 143 23.58 -20.68 3.74
N ARG A 144 22.61 -20.58 4.65
CA ARG A 144 22.86 -20.66 6.09
C ARG A 144 23.57 -21.96 6.49
N LYS A 145 23.15 -23.09 5.92
CA LYS A 145 23.82 -24.37 6.16
C LYS A 145 25.27 -24.33 5.66
N THR A 146 25.49 -23.80 4.46
CA THR A 146 26.84 -23.66 3.89
C THR A 146 27.74 -22.76 4.73
N LEU A 147 27.26 -21.62 5.22
CA LEU A 147 28.02 -20.72 6.11
C LEU A 147 28.48 -21.45 7.38
N ARG A 148 27.59 -22.18 8.03
CA ARG A 148 27.94 -23.02 9.19
C ARG A 148 28.97 -24.09 8.85
N THR A 149 28.82 -24.73 7.68
CA THR A 149 29.77 -25.76 7.22
C THR A 149 31.17 -25.15 7.03
N LEU A 150 31.27 -23.97 6.43
CA LEU A 150 32.55 -23.26 6.32
C LEU A 150 33.14 -22.89 7.69
N GLY A 151 32.30 -22.39 8.61
CA GLY A 151 32.70 -22.10 9.98
C GLY A 151 33.24 -23.33 10.72
N THR A 152 32.60 -24.48 10.54
CA THR A 152 33.08 -25.75 11.14
C THR A 152 34.34 -26.31 10.49
N ILE A 153 34.58 -26.01 9.21
CA ILE A 153 35.78 -26.45 8.48
C ILE A 153 36.97 -25.50 8.74
N GLY A 154 36.70 -24.26 9.17
CA GLY A 154 37.73 -23.24 9.38
C GLY A 154 38.22 -22.56 8.10
N ASP A 155 37.43 -22.59 7.02
CA ASP A 155 37.80 -21.95 5.75
C ASP A 155 37.53 -20.42 5.79
N VAL A 156 38.48 -19.72 6.42
CA VAL A 156 38.38 -18.28 6.71
C VAL A 156 38.46 -17.43 5.45
N GLU A 157 39.28 -17.80 4.46
CA GLU A 157 39.40 -17.04 3.20
C GLU A 157 38.09 -17.04 2.40
N THR A 158 37.45 -18.20 2.34
CA THR A 158 36.12 -18.32 1.74
C THR A 158 35.08 -17.51 2.50
N LEU A 159 35.10 -17.56 3.84
CA LEU A 159 34.19 -16.77 4.67
C LEU A 159 34.38 -15.25 4.46
N ARG A 160 35.62 -14.74 4.45
CA ARG A 160 35.92 -13.32 4.17
C ARG A 160 35.37 -12.87 2.82
N THR A 161 35.54 -13.70 1.79
CA THR A 161 35.04 -13.43 0.45
C THR A 161 33.51 -13.36 0.43
N VAL A 162 32.84 -14.34 1.06
CA VAL A 162 31.38 -14.38 1.14
C VAL A 162 30.82 -13.21 1.95
N VAL A 163 31.45 -12.84 3.07
CA VAL A 163 31.09 -11.65 3.87
C VAL A 163 31.19 -10.39 3.04
N SER A 164 32.29 -10.20 2.31
CA SER A 164 32.51 -9.04 1.44
C SER A 164 31.44 -8.90 0.35
N VAL A 165 31.11 -10.01 -0.32
CA VAL A 165 30.07 -10.06 -1.36
C VAL A 165 28.68 -9.77 -0.78
N LEU A 166 28.35 -10.34 0.38
CA LEU A 166 27.07 -10.09 1.06
C LEU A 166 26.96 -8.63 1.52
N HIS A 167 28.04 -8.07 2.06
CA HIS A 167 28.13 -6.67 2.48
C HIS A 167 27.91 -5.73 1.28
N GLN A 168 28.66 -5.91 0.19
CA GLN A 168 28.53 -5.12 -1.02
C GLN A 168 27.11 -5.22 -1.62
N SER A 169 26.55 -6.42 -1.71
CA SER A 169 25.19 -6.60 -2.23
C SER A 169 24.15 -5.88 -1.36
N LEU A 170 24.33 -5.89 -0.03
CA LEU A 170 23.40 -5.25 0.90
C LEU A 170 23.47 -3.72 0.80
N THR A 171 24.67 -3.15 0.72
CA THR A 171 24.87 -1.70 0.57
C THR A 171 24.33 -1.20 -0.76
N GLU A 172 24.60 -1.89 -1.88
CA GLU A 172 24.05 -1.58 -3.21
C GLU A 172 22.51 -1.54 -3.21
N GLN A 173 21.87 -2.58 -2.66
CA GLN A 173 20.41 -2.65 -2.55
C GLN A 173 19.83 -1.49 -1.73
N ARG A 174 20.56 -0.99 -0.73
CA ARG A 174 20.16 0.14 0.10
C ARG A 174 20.27 1.47 -0.65
N HIS A 175 21.37 1.69 -1.36
CA HIS A 175 21.57 2.90 -2.17
C HIS A 175 20.55 3.01 -3.31
N LEU A 176 20.26 1.90 -3.99
CA LEU A 176 19.22 1.80 -5.01
C LEU A 176 17.83 2.16 -4.48
N SER A 177 17.50 1.72 -3.27
CA SER A 177 16.22 2.05 -2.63
C SER A 177 16.10 3.55 -2.34
N ARG A 178 17.20 4.21 -1.93
CA ARG A 178 17.24 5.66 -1.70
C ARG A 178 17.10 6.45 -3.01
N HIS A 179 17.80 6.05 -4.07
CA HIS A 179 17.74 6.73 -5.38
C HIS A 179 16.37 6.60 -6.04
N LYS A 180 15.73 5.42 -5.99
CA LYS A 180 14.36 5.24 -6.50
C LYS A 180 13.35 6.14 -5.79
N HIS A 181 13.50 6.37 -4.49
CA HIS A 181 12.64 7.30 -3.75
C HIS A 181 12.88 8.76 -4.11
N HIS A 182 14.13 9.15 -4.40
CA HIS A 182 14.47 10.52 -4.78
C HIS A 182 14.04 10.86 -6.20
N LEU A 183 14.19 9.92 -7.15
CA LEU A 183 13.74 10.05 -8.53
C LEU A 183 12.20 10.05 -8.65
N GLN A 184 11.50 9.28 -7.81
CA GLN A 184 10.02 9.30 -7.75
C GLN A 184 9.44 10.59 -7.15
N ALA A 185 10.23 11.38 -6.40
CA ALA A 185 9.81 12.67 -5.86
C ALA A 185 9.94 13.82 -6.89
N HIS A 186 10.75 13.65 -7.94
CA HIS A 186 11.03 14.67 -8.96
C HIS A 186 10.56 14.32 -10.38
N ALA A 187 9.96 13.15 -10.60
CA ALA A 187 9.45 12.76 -11.92
C ALA A 187 8.09 13.44 -12.20
N SER A 188 8.16 14.71 -12.61
CA SER A 188 7.05 15.48 -13.20
C SER A 188 7.15 15.63 -14.71
N SER A 189 8.16 15.04 -15.38
CA SER A 189 8.29 15.08 -16.84
C SER A 189 7.91 13.76 -17.49
N SER A 190 7.12 13.86 -18.55
CA SER A 190 6.59 12.79 -19.39
C SER A 190 7.58 12.40 -20.49
N GLU A 191 8.79 11.99 -20.11
CA GLU A 191 9.68 11.29 -21.02
C GLU A 191 10.03 9.91 -20.47
N PRO A 192 10.06 8.87 -21.31
CA PRO A 192 10.57 7.57 -20.91
C PRO A 192 12.09 7.72 -20.72
N PHE A 193 12.51 8.14 -19.53
CA PHE A 193 13.91 8.04 -19.15
C PHE A 193 14.26 6.55 -19.11
N GLU A 194 14.97 6.08 -20.15
CA GLU A 194 15.79 4.89 -20.08
C GLU A 194 16.82 5.12 -18.98
N CYS A 195 16.44 4.72 -17.77
CA CYS A 195 17.33 4.75 -16.63
C CYS A 195 18.47 3.79 -16.96
N ALA A 196 19.60 4.33 -17.43
CA ALA A 196 20.85 3.62 -17.61
C ALA A 196 21.09 2.77 -16.36
N GLY A 197 20.91 1.45 -16.53
CA GLY A 197 20.64 0.55 -15.44
C GLY A 197 21.77 0.55 -14.43
N THR A 198 21.49 0.99 -13.21
CA THR A 198 22.29 0.61 -12.05
C THR A 198 22.11 -0.89 -11.86
N LYS A 199 22.89 -1.66 -12.61
CA LYS A 199 22.93 -3.13 -12.53
C LYS A 199 23.36 -3.49 -11.11
N ASN A 200 22.59 -4.34 -10.44
CA ASN A 200 23.04 -4.93 -9.18
C ASN A 200 24.27 -5.79 -9.48
N SER A 201 25.36 -5.63 -8.74
CA SER A 201 26.58 -6.42 -8.96
C SER A 201 26.34 -7.91 -8.68
N TYR A 202 25.37 -8.23 -7.81
CA TYR A 202 25.00 -9.61 -7.46
C TYR A 202 23.49 -9.83 -7.60
N PRO A 203 22.98 -10.12 -8.83
CA PRO A 203 21.56 -10.32 -9.07
C PRO A 203 20.94 -11.48 -8.27
N LEU A 204 21.70 -12.56 -8.02
CA LEU A 204 21.24 -13.70 -7.21
C LEU A 204 20.87 -13.28 -5.78
N LEU A 205 21.74 -12.47 -5.15
CA LEU A 205 21.53 -11.95 -3.80
C LEU A 205 20.43 -10.88 -3.77
N SER A 206 20.37 -10.04 -4.81
CA SER A 206 19.27 -9.07 -5.01
C SER A 206 17.91 -9.77 -5.09
N ALA A 207 17.84 -10.96 -5.71
CA ALA A 207 16.62 -11.76 -5.78
C ALA A 207 16.16 -12.30 -4.41
N LEU A 208 17.07 -12.56 -3.46
CA LEU A 208 16.72 -12.90 -2.07
C LEU A 208 16.07 -11.71 -1.36
N GLY A 209 16.62 -10.52 -1.60
CA GLY A 209 16.19 -9.23 -1.06
C GLY A 209 16.81 -8.90 0.30
N MET A 210 16.88 -7.59 0.58
CA MET A 210 17.60 -6.96 1.69
C MET A 210 17.50 -7.69 3.05
N GLN A 211 16.30 -8.11 3.48
CA GLN A 211 16.13 -8.78 4.79
C GLN A 211 16.87 -10.13 4.88
N ARG A 212 16.90 -10.90 3.80
CA ARG A 212 17.55 -12.22 3.77
C ARG A 212 19.04 -12.08 3.58
N THR A 213 19.47 -11.14 2.73
CA THR A 213 20.89 -10.81 2.57
C THR A 213 21.48 -10.31 3.89
N ARG A 214 20.76 -9.43 4.61
CA ARG A 214 21.12 -9.03 5.99
C ARG A 214 21.29 -10.23 6.92
N LEU A 215 20.32 -11.16 6.94
CA LEU A 215 20.40 -12.34 7.79
C LEU A 215 21.65 -13.18 7.49
N LEU A 216 21.93 -13.40 6.19
CA LEU A 216 23.10 -14.17 5.76
C LEU A 216 24.41 -13.46 6.10
N LEU A 217 24.48 -12.13 5.97
CA LEU A 217 25.66 -11.35 6.34
C LEU A 217 25.96 -11.49 7.84
N VAL A 218 24.95 -11.30 8.70
CA VAL A 218 25.11 -11.43 10.15
C VAL A 218 25.55 -12.85 10.53
N GLU A 219 24.97 -13.88 9.89
CA GLU A 219 25.41 -15.26 10.14
C GLU A 219 26.80 -15.56 9.62
N ALA A 220 27.21 -15.02 8.47
CA ALA A 220 28.56 -15.23 7.94
C ALA A 220 29.62 -14.58 8.85
N VAL A 221 29.33 -13.41 9.39
CA VAL A 221 30.22 -12.70 10.32
C VAL A 221 30.26 -13.39 11.67
N HIS A 222 29.14 -13.94 12.16
CA HIS A 222 29.13 -14.80 13.34
C HIS A 222 30.12 -15.97 13.18
N GLU A 223 30.01 -16.74 12.08
CA GLU A 223 30.91 -17.88 11.84
C GLU A 223 32.38 -17.47 11.70
N LEU A 224 32.65 -16.24 11.23
CA LEU A 224 34.00 -15.66 11.13
C LEU A 224 34.54 -15.22 12.51
N VAL A 225 33.72 -14.57 13.34
CA VAL A 225 34.09 -14.09 14.69
C VAL A 225 34.36 -15.26 15.64
N MET A 226 33.66 -16.38 15.45
CA MET A 226 33.84 -17.61 16.23
C MET A 226 35.15 -18.36 15.94
N GLN A 227 35.90 -17.98 14.90
CA GLN A 227 37.20 -18.58 14.58
C GLN A 227 38.28 -18.15 15.59
N ASP A 228 39.34 -18.94 15.72
CA ASP A 228 40.44 -18.65 16.64
C ASP A 228 41.18 -17.35 16.28
N GLU A 229 41.74 -16.68 17.30
CA GLU A 229 42.48 -15.43 17.14
C GLU A 229 43.74 -15.56 16.28
N SER A 230 44.31 -16.76 16.21
CA SER A 230 45.48 -17.05 15.37
C SER A 230 45.18 -16.94 13.87
N VAL A 231 43.92 -17.12 13.48
CA VAL A 231 43.48 -17.09 12.08
C VAL A 231 42.73 -15.80 11.74
N VAL A 232 41.94 -15.30 12.69
CA VAL A 232 41.20 -14.03 12.57
C VAL A 232 41.53 -13.15 13.79
N PRO A 233 42.41 -12.15 13.63
CA PRO A 233 42.77 -11.25 14.73
C PRO A 233 41.56 -10.49 15.30
N VAL A 234 41.61 -10.13 16.59
CA VAL A 234 40.55 -9.38 17.27
C VAL A 234 40.17 -8.09 16.53
N PHE A 235 41.16 -7.35 16.03
CA PHE A 235 40.92 -6.15 15.23
C PHE A 235 40.11 -6.44 13.95
N GLU A 236 40.43 -7.54 13.26
CA GLU A 236 39.67 -7.98 12.08
C GLU A 236 38.23 -8.34 12.45
N LYS A 237 38.01 -9.07 13.56
CA LYS A 237 36.67 -9.39 14.05
C LYS A 237 35.84 -8.12 14.29
N LEU A 238 36.39 -7.14 14.97
CA LEU A 238 35.70 -5.88 15.29
C LEU A 238 35.40 -5.03 14.04
N THR A 239 36.31 -4.99 13.07
CA THR A 239 36.07 -4.27 11.80
C THR A 239 34.91 -4.89 11.00
N TRP A 240 34.80 -6.22 10.96
CA TRP A 240 33.67 -6.91 10.32
C TRP A 240 32.35 -6.69 11.07
N ILE A 241 32.36 -6.66 12.41
CA ILE A 241 31.17 -6.32 13.20
C ILE A 241 30.71 -4.89 12.88
N ASN A 242 31.63 -3.92 12.84
CA ASN A 242 31.31 -2.52 12.51
C ASN A 242 30.76 -2.38 11.09
N ALA A 243 31.43 -2.96 10.09
CA ALA A 243 30.98 -2.95 8.69
C ALA A 243 29.55 -3.53 8.56
N THR A 244 29.28 -4.62 9.27
CA THR A 244 27.95 -5.25 9.30
C THR A 244 26.90 -4.37 9.97
N ALA A 245 27.24 -3.72 11.09
CA ALA A 245 26.33 -2.82 11.77
C ALA A 245 25.95 -1.63 10.87
N VAL A 246 26.92 -1.01 10.21
CA VAL A 246 26.70 0.09 9.23
C VAL A 246 25.78 -0.37 8.09
N ALA A 247 26.05 -1.54 7.51
CA ALA A 247 25.26 -2.08 6.39
C ALA A 247 23.82 -2.48 6.78
N THR A 248 23.60 -2.87 8.04
CA THR A 248 22.31 -3.41 8.50
C THR A 248 21.41 -2.40 9.21
N THR A 249 21.86 -1.16 9.40
CA THR A 249 21.09 -0.12 10.09
C THR A 249 19.69 0.08 9.47
N PRO A 250 18.61 0.05 10.29
CA PRO A 250 17.25 0.25 9.81
C PRO A 250 17.06 1.64 9.17
N GLN A 251 16.17 1.73 8.19
CA GLN A 251 15.80 3.03 7.59
C GLN A 251 15.04 3.87 8.63
N GLY A 252 15.58 5.05 8.97
CA GLY A 252 14.94 5.99 9.90
C GLY A 252 15.25 5.79 11.38
N ALA A 253 16.26 4.97 11.72
CA ALA A 253 16.77 4.86 13.09
C ALA A 253 17.42 6.19 13.54
N GLN A 254 17.19 6.58 14.80
CA GLN A 254 17.88 7.73 15.40
C GLN A 254 19.33 7.40 15.76
N VAL A 255 19.62 6.14 16.06
CA VAL A 255 20.96 5.64 16.35
C VAL A 255 21.67 5.27 15.04
N GLN A 256 22.83 5.89 14.79
CA GLN A 256 23.57 5.75 13.52
C GLN A 256 24.20 4.37 13.31
N CYS A 257 24.31 3.55 14.36
CA CYS A 257 24.88 2.20 14.30
C CYS A 257 24.26 1.33 15.41
N LEU A 258 23.35 0.41 15.10
CA LEU A 258 22.90 -0.61 16.08
C LEU A 258 23.51 -1.94 15.68
N ILE A 259 24.39 -2.48 16.52
CA ILE A 259 25.05 -3.76 16.25
C ILE A 259 24.00 -4.88 16.40
N PRO A 260 23.87 -5.81 15.43
CA PRO A 260 22.97 -6.95 15.57
C PRO A 260 23.26 -7.73 16.86
N PHE A 261 22.23 -8.04 17.65
CA PHE A 261 22.40 -8.72 18.96
C PHE A 261 23.18 -10.03 18.89
N MET A 262 23.17 -10.70 17.72
CA MET A 262 24.01 -11.86 17.52
C MET A 262 25.49 -11.55 17.69
N LEU A 263 25.95 -10.48 17.04
CA LEU A 263 27.35 -10.06 17.07
C LEU A 263 27.72 -9.38 18.40
N GLN A 264 26.75 -8.78 19.10
CA GLN A 264 26.97 -8.30 20.48
C GLN A 264 27.23 -9.45 21.44
N ASP A 265 26.50 -10.56 21.29
CA ASP A 265 26.74 -11.77 22.08
C ASP A 265 28.12 -12.37 21.77
N ASP A 266 28.48 -12.43 20.48
CA ASP A 266 29.77 -12.97 20.03
C ASP A 266 30.92 -12.11 20.57
N PHE A 267 30.74 -10.80 20.64
CA PHE A 267 31.69 -9.87 21.25
C PHE A 267 31.94 -10.20 22.72
N GLY A 268 30.90 -10.33 23.54
CA GLY A 268 31.06 -10.67 24.96
C GLY A 268 31.61 -12.08 25.21
N GLN A 269 31.36 -13.03 24.31
CA GLN A 269 31.83 -14.40 24.46
C GLN A 269 33.29 -14.61 24.05
N VAL A 270 33.70 -13.99 22.93
CA VAL A 270 34.97 -14.30 22.25
C VAL A 270 35.95 -13.14 22.27
N ILE A 271 35.46 -11.89 22.31
CA ILE A 271 36.31 -10.70 22.17
C ILE A 271 36.62 -10.07 23.53
N GLU A 272 35.62 -9.85 24.39
CA GLU A 272 35.86 -9.28 25.74
C GLU A 272 36.76 -10.16 26.61
N SER A 273 36.73 -11.48 26.39
CA SER A 273 37.55 -12.47 27.08
C SER A 273 38.97 -12.61 26.51
N SER A 274 39.26 -11.95 25.38
CA SER A 274 40.55 -12.02 24.70
C SER A 274 41.63 -11.24 25.44
N PRO A 275 42.85 -11.77 25.57
CA PRO A 275 43.99 -11.00 26.10
C PRO A 275 44.42 -9.87 25.14
N SER A 276 44.03 -9.94 23.87
CA SER A 276 44.38 -8.98 22.82
C SER A 276 43.39 -7.81 22.75
N TYR A 277 42.31 -7.84 23.53
CA TYR A 277 41.27 -6.82 23.51
C TYR A 277 41.53 -5.70 24.52
N ASP A 278 41.38 -4.45 24.05
CA ASP A 278 41.41 -3.23 24.84
C ASP A 278 40.28 -2.31 24.36
N GLU A 279 39.66 -1.55 25.27
CA GLU A 279 38.59 -0.60 24.94
C GLU A 279 39.04 0.47 23.94
N SER A 280 40.33 0.79 23.91
CA SER A 280 40.91 1.71 22.92
C SER A 280 40.70 1.24 21.48
N LEU A 281 40.62 -0.08 21.23
CA LEU A 281 40.35 -0.66 19.90
C LEU A 281 38.96 -0.27 19.38
N LEU A 282 37.96 -0.14 20.26
CA LEU A 282 36.62 0.30 19.87
C LEU A 282 36.66 1.74 19.35
N GLN A 283 37.48 2.59 19.98
CA GLN A 283 37.65 3.99 19.57
C GLN A 283 38.40 4.10 18.23
N GLN A 284 39.38 3.23 17.98
CA GLN A 284 40.13 3.18 16.72
C GLN A 284 39.27 2.81 15.51
N ILE A 285 38.28 1.92 15.69
CA ILE A 285 37.37 1.50 14.63
C ILE A 285 36.32 2.56 14.31
N GLY A 286 35.90 3.31 15.33
CA GLY A 286 35.19 4.56 15.13
C GLY A 286 34.34 4.99 16.33
N PRO A 287 34.11 6.30 16.51
CA PRO A 287 33.35 6.83 17.63
C PRO A 287 31.85 6.44 17.59
N ALA A 288 31.31 6.01 16.45
CA ALA A 288 29.93 5.52 16.40
C ALA A 288 29.81 4.02 16.77
N PHE A 289 30.92 3.28 16.79
CA PHE A 289 30.91 1.83 17.00
C PHE A 289 30.66 1.47 18.47
N HIS A 290 31.34 2.16 19.40
CA HIS A 290 31.15 1.93 20.84
C HIS A 290 29.70 2.20 21.28
N MET A 291 29.04 3.23 20.73
CA MET A 291 27.64 3.55 21.00
C MET A 291 26.64 2.53 20.41
N GLY A 292 27.11 1.60 19.57
CA GLY A 292 26.26 0.62 18.90
C GLY A 292 25.95 -0.64 19.71
N PHE A 293 26.66 -0.85 20.82
CA PHE A 293 26.35 -1.88 21.81
C PHE A 293 25.23 -1.35 22.72
N ALA A 294 24.01 -1.82 22.51
CA ALA A 294 22.84 -1.35 23.23
C ALA A 294 22.03 -2.52 23.77
N HIS A 295 21.58 -2.42 25.02
CA HIS A 295 20.65 -3.39 25.59
C HIS A 295 19.31 -3.30 24.85
N PRO A 296 18.57 -4.40 24.61
CA PRO A 296 17.34 -4.35 23.84
C PRO A 296 16.27 -3.42 24.41
N THR A 297 16.28 -3.15 25.73
CA THR A 297 15.37 -2.18 26.38
C THR A 297 15.66 -0.71 26.02
N GLN A 298 16.86 -0.41 25.52
CA GLN A 298 17.25 0.93 25.05
C GLN A 298 16.78 1.19 23.61
N CYS A 299 16.44 0.13 22.86
CA CYS A 299 15.95 0.25 21.49
C CYS A 299 14.52 0.80 21.45
N GLY A 300 14.16 1.53 20.40
CA GLY A 300 12.77 1.93 20.17
C GLY A 300 11.89 0.73 19.74
N PRO A 301 10.57 0.70 20.03
CA PRO A 301 9.75 -0.44 19.63
C PRO A 301 9.62 -0.59 18.10
N VAL A 302 9.79 0.47 17.31
CA VAL A 302 9.90 0.38 15.84
C VAL A 302 11.12 -0.42 15.42
N GLU A 303 12.25 -0.22 16.09
CA GLU A 303 13.52 -0.86 15.79
C GLU A 303 13.39 -2.37 16.03
N ILE A 304 12.83 -2.75 17.19
CA ILE A 304 12.52 -4.14 17.53
C ILE A 304 11.62 -4.81 16.49
N ILE A 305 10.52 -4.17 16.09
CA ILE A 305 9.57 -4.73 15.10
C ILE A 305 10.20 -4.83 13.70
N SER A 306 11.18 -3.96 13.40
CA SER A 306 11.89 -3.93 12.13
C SER A 306 13.01 -4.97 12.03
N MET A 307 13.41 -5.58 13.15
CA MET A 307 14.44 -6.63 13.19
C MET A 307 13.98 -7.94 12.52
N PRO A 308 14.94 -8.75 12.01
CA PRO A 308 14.68 -10.11 11.57
C PRO A 308 14.05 -10.94 12.68
N ARG A 309 13.10 -11.82 12.33
CA ARG A 309 12.43 -12.71 13.30
C ARG A 309 13.39 -13.62 14.07
N SER A 310 14.56 -13.93 13.50
CA SER A 310 15.61 -14.70 14.19
C SER A 310 16.20 -13.95 15.37
N GLU A 311 16.44 -12.65 15.24
CA GLU A 311 16.94 -11.79 16.31
C GLU A 311 15.88 -11.64 17.42
N ILE A 312 14.63 -11.33 17.05
CA ILE A 312 13.53 -11.22 18.03
C ILE A 312 13.33 -12.53 18.83
N ARG A 313 13.48 -13.69 18.17
CA ARG A 313 13.45 -15.00 18.86
C ARG A 313 14.64 -15.24 19.77
N ARG A 314 15.83 -14.75 19.42
CA ARG A 314 17.02 -14.82 20.28
C ARG A 314 16.78 -14.00 21.54
N LEU A 315 16.29 -12.78 21.39
CA LEU A 315 15.92 -11.91 22.50
C LEU A 315 14.88 -12.56 23.43
N TYR A 316 13.85 -13.19 22.85
CA TYR A 316 12.84 -13.94 23.62
C TYR A 316 13.45 -15.08 24.45
N ARG A 317 14.41 -15.84 23.88
CA ARG A 317 15.08 -16.94 24.60
C ARG A 317 15.99 -16.47 25.72
N LYS A 318 16.63 -15.30 25.55
CA LYS A 318 17.54 -14.72 26.54
C LYS A 318 16.84 -13.97 27.68
N SER A 319 15.50 -13.85 27.64
CA SER A 319 14.69 -13.07 28.58
C SER A 319 15.22 -11.64 28.81
N ILE A 320 14.73 -10.70 28.01
CA ILE A 320 15.11 -9.28 28.07
C ILE A 320 14.61 -8.58 29.36
N GLY A 321 13.58 -9.14 29.99
CA GLY A 321 12.97 -8.55 31.17
C GLY A 321 13.84 -8.79 32.41
N PRO A 322 14.14 -7.77 33.22
CA PRO A 322 14.63 -7.99 34.58
C PRO A 322 13.69 -8.93 35.35
N SER A 323 14.26 -9.99 35.92
CA SER A 323 13.56 -11.08 36.61
C SER A 323 13.85 -11.07 38.11
N GLY A 324 12.84 -11.33 38.93
CA GLY A 324 12.95 -11.43 40.40
C GLY A 324 11.70 -10.90 41.11
N GLU A 325 11.46 -11.34 42.34
CA GLU A 325 10.33 -10.88 43.16
C GLU A 325 10.47 -9.40 43.56
N LEU A 326 11.69 -9.00 43.97
CA LEU A 326 12.06 -7.60 44.23
C LEU A 326 11.82 -6.68 43.03
N TRP A 327 12.04 -7.17 41.81
CA TRP A 327 11.80 -6.38 40.61
C TRP A 327 10.31 -6.12 40.39
N LYS A 328 9.40 -7.03 40.75
CA LYS A 328 7.96 -6.81 40.63
C LYS A 328 7.50 -5.66 41.53
N GLU A 329 7.98 -5.63 42.77
CA GLU A 329 7.65 -4.59 43.75
C GLU A 329 8.22 -3.23 43.35
N VAL A 330 9.50 -3.18 42.95
CA VAL A 330 10.16 -1.95 42.48
C VAL A 330 9.53 -1.46 41.17
N LYS A 331 9.12 -2.37 40.28
CA LYS A 331 8.42 -2.03 39.04
C LYS A 331 7.12 -1.30 39.37
N ASP A 332 6.26 -1.83 40.23
CA ASP A 332 4.96 -1.20 40.46
C ASP A 332 5.07 0.19 41.13
N LEU A 333 6.13 0.42 41.92
CA LEU A 333 6.43 1.72 42.54
C LEU A 333 7.05 2.74 41.57
N VAL A 334 7.95 2.32 40.68
CA VAL A 334 8.76 3.24 39.84
C VAL A 334 8.22 3.36 38.41
N LEU A 335 7.43 2.40 37.93
CA LEU A 335 6.85 2.38 36.59
C LEU A 335 6.08 3.67 36.23
N PRO A 336 5.29 4.31 37.12
CA PRO A 336 4.60 5.56 36.77
C PRO A 336 5.56 6.73 36.52
N HIS A 337 6.74 6.71 37.14
CA HIS A 337 7.64 7.86 37.24
C HIS A 337 8.88 7.77 36.34
N SER A 338 9.23 6.59 35.83
CA SER A 338 10.40 6.39 34.96
C SER A 338 10.04 5.97 33.54
N LEU A 339 10.32 6.86 32.58
CA LEU A 339 10.14 6.59 31.14
C LEU A 339 10.97 5.40 30.65
N LEU A 340 12.18 5.21 31.21
CA LEU A 340 13.07 4.11 30.83
C LEU A 340 12.49 2.75 31.24
N ILE A 341 11.93 2.65 32.45
CA ILE A 341 11.32 1.41 32.94
C ILE A 341 10.03 1.11 32.16
N GLN A 342 9.24 2.14 31.83
CA GLN A 342 8.06 1.98 30.97
C GLN A 342 8.45 1.44 29.60
N GLN A 343 9.48 2.00 28.96
CA GLN A 343 9.98 1.54 27.67
C GLN A 343 10.50 0.10 27.74
N ALA A 344 11.30 -0.23 28.76
CA ALA A 344 11.80 -1.59 28.98
C ALA A 344 10.66 -2.61 29.11
N CYS A 345 9.63 -2.30 29.90
CA CYS A 345 8.45 -3.16 30.06
C CYS A 345 7.65 -3.31 28.76
N GLN A 346 7.49 -2.22 27.99
CA GLN A 346 6.82 -2.27 26.69
C GLN A 346 7.57 -3.13 25.69
N ILE A 347 8.90 -3.06 25.66
CA ILE A 347 9.74 -3.87 24.75
C ILE A 347 9.70 -5.34 25.14
N ALA A 348 9.83 -5.67 26.43
CA ALA A 348 9.70 -7.03 26.92
C ALA A 348 8.33 -7.62 26.51
N THR A 349 7.25 -6.89 26.79
CA THR A 349 5.88 -7.27 26.40
C THR A 349 5.76 -7.45 24.88
N LEU A 350 6.33 -6.54 24.09
CA LEU A 350 6.30 -6.62 22.63
C LEU A 350 7.01 -7.86 22.10
N VAL A 351 8.21 -8.17 22.61
CA VAL A 351 8.96 -9.36 22.20
C VAL A 351 8.23 -10.63 22.61
N ASP A 352 7.67 -10.66 23.82
CA ASP A 352 6.84 -11.76 24.28
C ASP A 352 5.66 -11.97 23.33
N VAL A 353 4.90 -10.91 23.00
CA VAL A 353 3.74 -10.99 22.10
C VAL A 353 4.14 -11.44 20.68
N LEU A 354 5.32 -11.07 20.20
CA LEU A 354 5.80 -11.50 18.88
C LEU A 354 6.22 -12.98 18.84
N CYS A 355 6.75 -13.50 19.95
CA CYS A 355 7.42 -14.80 19.99
C CYS A 355 6.67 -15.90 20.74
N SER A 356 5.76 -15.61 21.67
CA SER A 356 5.11 -16.68 22.44
C SER A 356 4.34 -17.64 21.52
N PRO A 357 4.29 -18.94 21.86
CA PRO A 357 3.54 -19.92 21.08
C PRO A 357 2.07 -19.51 21.00
N MET A 358 1.47 -19.65 19.82
CA MET A 358 0.03 -19.50 19.66
C MET A 358 -0.58 -20.73 20.33
N LYS A 359 -1.34 -20.57 21.41
CA LYS A 359 -2.18 -21.67 21.91
C LYS A 359 -3.00 -22.13 20.71
N ALA A 360 -2.85 -23.40 20.32
CA ALA A 360 -3.52 -23.98 19.18
C ALA A 360 -5.02 -24.09 19.49
N SER A 361 -5.72 -22.96 19.44
CA SER A 361 -7.16 -22.93 19.29
C SER A 361 -7.44 -23.39 17.87
N LEU A 362 -7.55 -24.71 17.72
CA LEU A 362 -8.46 -25.33 16.78
C LEU A 362 -9.84 -24.66 16.90
N VAL A 363 -10.57 -24.60 15.80
CA VAL A 363 -11.85 -23.90 15.58
C VAL A 363 -11.70 -22.43 15.16
N ALA A 364 -11.29 -22.29 13.90
CA ALA A 364 -11.63 -21.14 13.10
C ALA A 364 -13.16 -20.92 13.12
N HIS A 365 -13.56 -19.73 13.53
CA HIS A 365 -14.84 -19.04 13.22
C HIS A 365 -15.98 -19.08 14.25
N ALA A 366 -16.04 -20.01 15.22
CA ALA A 366 -17.16 -20.05 16.18
C ALA A 366 -16.93 -19.26 17.50
N HIS A 367 -15.68 -19.11 17.97
CA HIS A 367 -15.39 -18.48 19.27
C HIS A 367 -15.00 -17.00 19.23
N ARG A 368 -15.29 -16.29 18.13
CA ARG A 368 -14.97 -14.85 17.95
C ARG A 368 -15.53 -13.92 19.05
N LYS A 369 -16.45 -14.37 19.89
CA LYS A 369 -17.06 -13.57 20.97
C LYS A 369 -16.66 -13.93 22.40
N LYS A 370 -16.04 -15.09 22.68
CA LYS A 370 -15.78 -15.53 24.07
C LYS A 370 -14.29 -15.58 24.47
N ASP A 371 -13.37 -15.77 23.53
CA ASP A 371 -11.93 -15.87 23.85
C ASP A 371 -11.12 -14.62 23.46
N ALA A 372 -11.79 -13.49 23.16
CA ALA A 372 -11.14 -12.19 23.25
C ALA A 372 -10.95 -11.84 24.74
N SER A 373 -10.14 -12.67 25.41
CA SER A 373 -9.69 -12.53 26.79
C SER A 373 -9.30 -11.08 27.03
N GLU A 374 -9.76 -10.52 28.15
CA GLU A 374 -9.36 -9.19 28.59
C GLU A 374 -7.85 -9.02 28.39
N LEU A 375 -7.46 -8.07 27.53
CA LEU A 375 -6.06 -7.72 27.35
C LEU A 375 -5.50 -7.42 28.76
N THR A 376 -4.33 -7.96 29.09
CA THR A 376 -3.66 -7.58 30.35
C THR A 376 -3.38 -6.07 30.35
N LYS A 377 -3.12 -5.50 31.53
CA LYS A 377 -2.85 -4.04 31.65
C LYS A 377 -1.69 -3.61 30.72
N GLU A 378 -0.64 -4.43 30.64
CA GLU A 378 0.53 -4.19 29.78
C GLU A 378 0.17 -4.24 28.29
N LEU A 379 -0.66 -5.22 27.87
CA LEU A 379 -1.11 -5.33 26.48
C LEU A 379 -2.02 -4.15 26.09
N ARG A 380 -2.85 -3.64 27.02
CA ARG A 380 -3.66 -2.43 26.79
C ARG A 380 -2.77 -1.20 26.61
N GLN A 381 -1.74 -1.05 27.44
CA GLN A 381 -0.78 0.06 27.31
C GLN A 381 -0.02 -0.01 25.98
N LEU A 382 0.49 -1.19 25.61
CA LEU A 382 1.15 -1.38 24.32
C LEU A 382 0.20 -1.09 23.14
N ARG A 383 -1.05 -1.57 23.21
CA ARG A 383 -2.08 -1.27 22.21
C ARG A 383 -2.34 0.24 22.10
N LYS A 384 -2.50 0.94 23.23
CA LYS A 384 -2.71 2.40 23.27
C LYS A 384 -1.53 3.13 22.64
N PHE A 385 -0.30 2.75 23.00
CA PHE A 385 0.91 3.31 22.40
C PHE A 385 0.93 3.14 20.87
N LEU A 386 0.69 1.94 20.35
CA LEU A 386 0.68 1.69 18.90
C LEU A 386 -0.42 2.49 18.18
N ILE A 387 -1.61 2.63 18.79
CA ILE A 387 -2.69 3.46 18.22
C ILE A 387 -2.25 4.93 18.19
N THR A 388 -1.66 5.45 19.26
CA THR A 388 -1.13 6.83 19.29
C THR A 388 -0.11 7.07 18.18
N GLN A 389 0.76 6.10 17.91
CA GLN A 389 1.74 6.19 16.82
C GLN A 389 1.08 6.15 15.43
N LEU A 390 0.05 5.33 15.24
CA LEU A 390 -0.74 5.28 14.00
C LEU A 390 -1.57 6.56 13.78
N CYS A 391 -1.95 7.25 14.86
CA CYS A 391 -2.65 8.53 14.82
C CYS A 391 -1.71 9.75 14.90
N SER A 392 -0.39 9.56 14.79
CA SER A 392 0.59 10.66 14.83
C SER A 392 0.28 11.70 13.75
N SER A 393 0.45 12.99 14.05
CA SER A 393 0.31 14.07 13.06
C SER A 393 1.30 13.95 11.89
N ARG A 394 2.47 13.35 12.14
CA ARG A 394 3.54 13.17 11.14
C ARG A 394 3.24 11.97 10.23
N SER A 395 3.01 12.24 8.94
CA SER A 395 2.74 11.21 7.92
C SER A 395 3.86 10.16 7.81
N LEU A 396 5.12 10.59 7.93
CA LEU A 396 6.29 9.70 7.93
C LEU A 396 6.20 8.66 9.06
N SER A 397 5.87 9.10 10.28
CA SER A 397 5.75 8.21 11.44
C SER A 397 4.64 7.19 11.22
N ARG A 398 3.44 7.64 10.84
CA ARG A 398 2.30 6.76 10.52
C ARG A 398 2.67 5.72 9.46
N ARG A 399 3.38 6.13 8.41
CA ARG A 399 3.83 5.24 7.34
C ARG A 399 4.81 4.18 7.85
N MET A 400 5.83 4.58 8.61
CA MET A 400 6.81 3.65 9.18
C MET A 400 6.15 2.62 10.08
N TRP A 401 5.32 3.06 11.04
CA TRP A 401 4.62 2.18 11.96
C TRP A 401 3.64 1.25 11.26
N SER A 402 2.85 1.76 10.32
CA SER A 402 1.90 0.93 9.59
C SER A 402 2.61 -0.15 8.76
N CYS A 403 3.72 0.20 8.10
CA CYS A 403 4.55 -0.76 7.37
C CYS A 403 5.15 -1.82 8.29
N ALA A 404 5.66 -1.40 9.46
CA ALA A 404 6.25 -2.30 10.44
C ALA A 404 5.20 -3.28 10.99
N LEU A 405 4.03 -2.78 11.40
CA LEU A 405 2.95 -3.58 11.99
C LEU A 405 2.32 -4.57 11.00
N LEU A 406 2.09 -4.17 9.74
CA LEU A 406 1.50 -5.05 8.73
C LEU A 406 2.39 -6.27 8.39
N ARG A 407 3.69 -6.24 8.73
CA ARG A 407 4.60 -7.40 8.61
C ARG A 407 4.36 -8.47 9.68
N HIS A 408 3.63 -8.13 10.75
CA HIS A 408 3.43 -8.97 11.93
C HIS A 408 1.94 -9.18 12.24
N PRO A 409 1.23 -10.01 11.45
CA PRO A 409 -0.20 -10.28 11.65
C PRO A 409 -0.51 -10.90 13.02
N ARG A 410 0.44 -11.64 13.62
CA ARG A 410 0.31 -12.22 14.96
C ARG A 410 0.23 -11.16 16.06
N LEU A 411 1.04 -10.10 15.94
CA LEU A 411 1.01 -8.96 16.86
C LEU A 411 -0.35 -8.26 16.80
N LEU A 412 -0.84 -8.02 15.58
CA LEU A 412 -2.15 -7.39 15.36
C LEU A 412 -3.28 -8.22 15.99
N TYR A 413 -3.26 -9.54 15.77
CA TYR A 413 -4.24 -10.46 16.35
C TYR A 413 -4.24 -10.42 17.88
N ARG A 414 -3.07 -10.55 18.51
CA ARG A 414 -2.95 -10.56 19.98
C ARG A 414 -3.31 -9.25 20.65
N LEU A 415 -3.10 -8.13 19.98
CA LEU A 415 -3.44 -6.80 20.50
C LEU A 415 -4.85 -6.36 20.12
N ASN A 416 -5.66 -7.22 19.49
CA ASN A 416 -6.98 -6.87 18.98
C ASN A 416 -6.95 -5.61 18.08
N LEU A 417 -5.89 -5.45 17.28
CA LEU A 417 -5.73 -4.38 16.31
C LEU A 417 -6.21 -4.86 14.94
N SER A 418 -7.14 -4.12 14.33
CA SER A 418 -7.65 -4.48 13.01
C SER A 418 -6.59 -4.24 11.93
N PRO A 419 -6.19 -5.24 11.11
CA PRO A 419 -5.26 -5.02 10.01
C PRO A 419 -5.74 -3.99 9.00
N ILE A 420 -7.06 -3.89 8.82
CA ILE A 420 -7.69 -2.90 7.93
C ILE A 420 -7.50 -1.48 8.47
N MET A 421 -7.55 -1.26 9.79
CA MET A 421 -7.29 0.05 10.40
C MET A 421 -5.83 0.47 10.19
N VAL A 422 -4.89 -0.45 10.39
CA VAL A 422 -3.46 -0.19 10.13
C VAL A 422 -3.20 0.06 8.65
N PHE A 423 -3.87 -0.69 7.77
CA PHE A 423 -3.80 -0.45 6.33
C PHE A 423 -4.42 0.89 5.93
N CYS A 424 -5.51 1.33 6.57
CA CYS A 424 -6.09 2.65 6.37
C CYS A 424 -5.08 3.75 6.71
N ALA A 425 -4.48 3.68 7.91
CA ALA A 425 -3.45 4.62 8.34
C ALA A 425 -2.28 4.67 7.35
N LEU A 426 -1.87 3.52 6.77
CA LEU A 426 -0.85 3.48 5.71
C LEU A 426 -1.33 4.18 4.43
N ALA A 427 -2.48 3.79 3.90
CA ALA A 427 -2.99 4.27 2.62
C ALA A 427 -3.21 5.79 2.62
N LEU A 428 -3.66 6.35 3.74
CA LEU A 428 -3.86 7.79 3.88
C LEU A 428 -2.55 8.61 3.97
N THR A 429 -1.38 7.98 4.09
CA THR A 429 -0.09 8.69 4.24
C THR A 429 0.59 9.07 2.93
N PHE A 430 0.16 8.50 1.79
CA PHE A 430 0.82 8.76 0.52
C PHE A 430 -0.19 8.70 -0.64
N ARG A 431 0.21 9.30 -1.75
CA ARG A 431 -0.50 9.23 -3.02
C ARG A 431 0.19 8.22 -3.94
N SER A 432 -0.58 7.37 -4.60
CA SER A 432 -0.06 6.51 -5.67
C SER A 432 0.12 7.33 -6.93
N PHE A 433 1.33 7.29 -7.51
CA PHE A 433 1.58 7.80 -8.86
C PHE A 433 1.39 6.74 -9.95
N GLN A 434 1.49 5.47 -9.56
CA GLN A 434 1.28 4.32 -10.45
C GLN A 434 0.32 3.31 -9.80
N VAL A 435 -0.44 2.61 -10.63
CA VAL A 435 -1.42 1.61 -10.17
C VAL A 435 -0.72 0.29 -9.86
N HIS A 436 -0.69 -0.07 -8.58
CA HIS A 436 -0.29 -1.41 -8.13
C HIS A 436 -1.54 -2.23 -7.79
N ILE A 437 -1.96 -3.09 -8.72
CA ILE A 437 -3.23 -3.85 -8.63
C ILE A 437 -3.42 -4.56 -7.27
N PRO A 438 -2.43 -5.28 -6.71
CA PRO A 438 -2.61 -5.93 -5.40
C PRO A 438 -2.91 -4.94 -4.27
N PHE A 439 -2.37 -3.72 -4.35
CA PHE A 439 -2.63 -2.68 -3.35
C PHE A 439 -4.05 -2.12 -3.52
N VAL A 440 -4.44 -1.81 -4.75
CA VAL A 440 -5.80 -1.34 -5.07
C VAL A 440 -6.87 -2.34 -4.64
N ARG A 441 -6.64 -3.64 -4.84
CA ARG A 441 -7.55 -4.71 -4.36
C ARG A 441 -7.76 -4.68 -2.85
N CYS A 442 -6.79 -4.21 -2.07
CA CYS A 442 -6.95 -3.99 -0.63
C CYS A 442 -7.69 -2.68 -0.30
N CYS A 443 -7.61 -1.67 -1.17
CA CYS A 443 -8.32 -0.40 -1.01
C CYS A 443 -9.85 -0.54 -1.17
N LEU A 444 -10.34 -1.41 -2.07
CA LEU A 444 -11.80 -1.49 -2.33
C LEU A 444 -12.60 -1.99 -1.11
N PRO A 445 -12.20 -3.05 -0.39
CA PRO A 445 -12.88 -3.46 0.84
C PRO A 445 -12.77 -2.42 1.96
N LEU A 446 -11.64 -1.69 2.02
CA LEU A 446 -11.46 -0.60 2.97
C LEU A 446 -12.42 0.56 2.68
N LEU A 447 -12.56 0.97 1.41
CA LEU A 447 -13.50 2.00 0.97
C LEU A 447 -14.93 1.68 1.43
N ARG A 448 -15.40 0.45 1.14
CA ARG A 448 -16.71 -0.03 1.59
C ARG A 448 -16.88 0.05 3.10
N ARG A 449 -15.85 -0.35 3.85
CA ARG A 449 -15.89 -0.32 5.30
C ARG A 449 -15.97 1.12 5.82
N LEU A 450 -15.14 2.03 5.31
CA LEU A 450 -15.14 3.44 5.73
C LEU A 450 -16.49 4.10 5.46
N LYS A 451 -17.06 3.89 4.27
CA LYS A 451 -18.42 4.34 3.92
C LYS A 451 -19.48 3.82 4.89
N ARG A 452 -19.47 2.52 5.21
CA ARG A 452 -20.43 1.92 6.17
C ARG A 452 -20.29 2.47 7.59
N MET A 453 -19.10 2.92 7.96
CA MET A 453 -18.84 3.52 9.27
C MET A 453 -19.11 5.03 9.30
N GLY A 454 -19.50 5.64 8.18
CA GLY A 454 -19.71 7.10 8.08
C GLY A 454 -18.42 7.92 8.00
N HIS A 455 -17.26 7.29 7.78
CA HIS A 455 -15.97 7.99 7.62
C HIS A 455 -15.76 8.43 6.16
N ASP A 456 -16.67 9.25 5.64
CA ASP A 456 -16.68 9.63 4.23
C ASP A 456 -15.44 10.44 3.82
N GLU A 457 -14.92 11.30 4.70
CA GLU A 457 -13.68 12.07 4.43
C GLU A 457 -12.46 11.17 4.22
N GLU A 458 -12.27 10.16 5.08
CA GLU A 458 -11.18 9.19 4.93
C GLU A 458 -11.37 8.34 3.68
N ALA A 459 -12.61 7.94 3.39
CA ALA A 459 -12.97 7.19 2.19
C ALA A 459 -12.65 7.99 0.92
N ALA A 460 -13.03 9.27 0.86
CA ALA A 460 -12.74 10.16 -0.26
C ALA A 460 -11.23 10.39 -0.42
N ARG A 461 -10.48 10.59 0.67
CA ARG A 461 -9.01 10.68 0.63
C ARG A 461 -8.36 9.41 0.07
N LEU A 462 -8.86 8.23 0.45
CA LEU A 462 -8.41 6.96 -0.12
C LEU A 462 -8.62 6.89 -1.64
N VAL A 463 -9.81 7.31 -2.10
CA VAL A 463 -10.16 7.39 -3.53
C VAL A 463 -9.24 8.37 -4.26
N TRP A 464 -9.09 9.59 -3.75
CA TRP A 464 -8.24 10.61 -4.34
C TRP A 464 -6.75 10.26 -4.34
N ASN A 465 -6.28 9.44 -3.39
CA ASN A 465 -4.88 9.05 -3.30
C ASN A 465 -4.53 7.87 -4.22
N HIS A 466 -5.44 6.92 -4.42
CA HIS A 466 -5.10 5.64 -5.07
C HIS A 466 -6.01 5.24 -6.22
N LEU A 467 -7.22 5.79 -6.30
CA LEU A 467 -8.23 5.43 -7.31
C LEU A 467 -8.48 6.55 -8.34
N SER A 468 -7.74 7.66 -8.24
CA SER A 468 -7.77 8.79 -9.19
C SER A 468 -6.65 8.71 -10.26
N VAL A 469 -5.86 7.64 -10.25
CA VAL A 469 -4.74 7.46 -11.18
C VAL A 469 -5.27 6.98 -12.53
N ASN A 470 -5.07 7.78 -13.59
CA ASN A 470 -5.51 7.41 -14.93
C ASN A 470 -4.68 6.22 -15.45
N SER A 471 -5.26 5.02 -15.46
CA SER A 471 -4.58 3.79 -15.87
C SER A 471 -5.58 2.74 -16.36
N PRO A 472 -5.29 2.03 -17.47
CA PRO A 472 -6.16 0.97 -17.98
C PRO A 472 -6.29 -0.19 -16.98
N ALA A 473 -5.25 -0.46 -16.19
CA ALA A 473 -5.29 -1.49 -15.16
C ALA A 473 -6.36 -1.22 -14.08
N LEU A 474 -6.53 0.05 -13.70
CA LEU A 474 -7.55 0.44 -12.71
C LEU A 474 -8.96 0.37 -13.30
N ALA A 475 -9.13 0.74 -14.58
CA ALA A 475 -10.39 0.60 -15.30
C ALA A 475 -10.88 -0.87 -15.31
N VAL A 476 -9.97 -1.83 -15.56
CA VAL A 476 -10.29 -3.27 -15.47
C VAL A 476 -10.75 -3.66 -14.07
N VAL A 477 -10.13 -3.12 -13.01
CA VAL A 477 -10.57 -3.38 -11.63
C VAL A 477 -12.00 -2.87 -11.38
N PHE A 478 -12.35 -1.66 -11.82
CA PHE A 478 -13.72 -1.15 -11.68
C PHE A 478 -14.72 -1.93 -12.53
N ARG A 479 -14.33 -2.38 -13.73
CA ARG A 479 -15.19 -3.23 -14.57
C ARG A 479 -15.59 -4.54 -13.86
N HIS A 480 -14.68 -5.13 -13.09
CA HIS A 480 -14.95 -6.33 -12.29
C HIS A 480 -15.61 -6.06 -10.92
N HIS A 481 -15.59 -4.82 -10.44
CA HIS A 481 -16.12 -4.43 -9.14
C HIS A 481 -16.98 -3.15 -9.23
N PRO A 482 -18.15 -3.19 -9.87
CA PRO A 482 -18.98 -2.00 -10.14
C PRO A 482 -19.42 -1.28 -8.86
N LEU A 483 -19.79 -2.02 -7.82
CA LEU A 483 -20.14 -1.43 -6.51
C LEU A 483 -19.01 -0.59 -5.91
N ALA A 484 -17.73 -0.91 -6.19
CA ALA A 484 -16.62 -0.11 -5.67
C ALA A 484 -16.50 1.25 -6.38
N LEU A 485 -16.91 1.33 -7.66
CA LEU A 485 -17.01 2.59 -8.37
C LEU A 485 -18.15 3.45 -7.81
N GLU A 486 -19.33 2.86 -7.59
CA GLU A 486 -20.46 3.55 -6.97
C GLU A 486 -20.10 4.09 -5.58
N ASP A 487 -19.44 3.26 -4.75
CA ASP A 487 -18.95 3.67 -3.44
C ASP A 487 -17.96 4.83 -3.56
N ALA A 488 -17.01 4.76 -4.51
CA ALA A 488 -16.01 5.79 -4.73
C ALA A 488 -16.63 7.12 -5.14
N VAL A 489 -17.54 7.12 -6.13
CA VAL A 489 -18.24 8.32 -6.61
C VAL A 489 -19.10 8.90 -5.49
N THR A 490 -19.83 8.06 -4.75
CA THR A 490 -20.69 8.52 -3.65
C THR A 490 -19.90 9.29 -2.59
N VAL A 491 -18.79 8.71 -2.10
CA VAL A 491 -18.01 9.35 -1.03
C VAL A 491 -17.33 10.62 -1.52
N VAL A 492 -16.77 10.66 -2.73
CA VAL A 492 -16.12 11.89 -3.22
C VAL A 492 -17.14 13.00 -3.46
N CYS A 493 -18.33 12.70 -3.99
CA CYS A 493 -19.39 13.68 -4.16
C CYS A 493 -19.82 14.28 -2.80
N ARG A 494 -20.03 13.41 -1.81
CA ARG A 494 -20.44 13.85 -0.47
C ARG A 494 -19.37 14.71 0.19
N THR A 495 -18.11 14.25 0.17
CA THR A 495 -16.99 14.98 0.78
C THR A 495 -16.66 16.28 0.05
N MET A 496 -16.78 16.36 -1.28
CA MET A 496 -16.59 17.64 -2.00
C MET A 496 -17.62 18.70 -1.57
N ARG A 497 -18.86 18.28 -1.30
CA ARG A 497 -19.92 19.20 -0.88
C ARG A 497 -19.83 19.64 0.57
N THR A 498 -19.30 18.80 1.47
CA THR A 498 -19.02 19.20 2.86
C THR A 498 -17.67 19.92 3.01
N GLY A 499 -16.74 19.66 2.10
CA GLY A 499 -15.34 20.04 2.23
C GLY A 499 -14.56 19.10 3.17
N VAL A 500 -13.24 19.15 3.05
CA VAL A 500 -12.31 18.44 3.94
C VAL A 500 -11.92 19.40 5.07
N GLY A 501 -12.26 19.07 6.32
CA GLY A 501 -12.14 20.03 7.42
C GLY A 501 -12.92 21.33 7.17
N GLY A 502 -14.05 21.26 6.45
CA GLY A 502 -14.88 22.39 6.07
C GLY A 502 -14.38 23.23 4.89
N ARG A 503 -13.23 22.90 4.30
CA ARG A 503 -12.66 23.63 3.15
C ARG A 503 -12.97 22.94 1.83
N LYS A 504 -13.52 23.69 0.88
CA LYS A 504 -13.73 23.30 -0.51
C LYS A 504 -12.57 23.83 -1.36
N GLU A 505 -11.83 22.96 -2.04
CA GLU A 505 -10.60 23.28 -2.76
C GLU A 505 -10.59 22.60 -4.14
N ALA A 506 -10.09 23.30 -5.15
CA ALA A 506 -10.18 22.87 -6.55
C ALA A 506 -9.50 21.53 -6.84
N TRP A 507 -8.44 21.19 -6.09
CA TRP A 507 -7.76 19.90 -6.25
C TRP A 507 -8.67 18.70 -5.98
N MET A 508 -9.68 18.84 -5.11
CA MET A 508 -10.66 17.77 -4.85
C MET A 508 -11.48 17.50 -6.09
N GLY A 509 -11.98 18.57 -6.73
CA GLY A 509 -12.71 18.49 -7.98
C GLY A 509 -11.87 17.85 -9.08
N HIS A 510 -10.65 18.35 -9.35
CA HIS A 510 -9.77 17.78 -10.38
C HIS A 510 -9.49 16.28 -10.17
N ARG A 511 -9.30 15.85 -8.92
CA ARG A 511 -9.07 14.42 -8.63
C ARG A 511 -10.34 13.58 -8.79
N SER A 512 -11.51 14.12 -8.44
CA SER A 512 -12.78 13.44 -8.68
C SER A 512 -13.07 13.30 -10.18
N LEU A 513 -12.77 14.32 -10.99
CA LEU A 513 -12.86 14.22 -12.45
C LEU A 513 -11.92 13.15 -13.01
N ALA A 514 -10.73 12.98 -12.44
CA ALA A 514 -9.82 11.89 -12.83
C ALA A 514 -10.39 10.50 -12.51
N VAL A 515 -11.13 10.34 -11.41
CA VAL A 515 -11.87 9.08 -11.10
C VAL A 515 -12.91 8.80 -12.18
N LEU A 516 -13.64 9.83 -12.63
CA LEU A 516 -14.63 9.69 -13.70
C LEU A 516 -13.99 9.25 -15.04
N ARG A 517 -12.79 9.75 -15.38
CA ARG A 517 -12.07 9.27 -16.57
C ARG A 517 -11.77 7.77 -16.51
N VAL A 518 -11.33 7.28 -15.35
CA VAL A 518 -11.09 5.85 -15.14
C VAL A 518 -12.40 5.06 -15.21
N ALA A 519 -13.48 5.61 -14.66
CA ALA A 519 -14.80 5.01 -14.74
C ALA A 519 -15.31 4.92 -16.19
N ALA A 520 -15.08 5.96 -17.00
CA ALA A 520 -15.41 5.99 -18.41
C ALA A 520 -14.64 4.90 -19.18
N ALA A 521 -13.31 4.82 -18.97
CA ALA A 521 -12.47 3.78 -19.55
C ALA A 521 -12.87 2.35 -19.13
N SER A 522 -13.59 2.18 -18.01
CA SER A 522 -14.12 0.88 -17.59
C SER A 522 -15.44 0.48 -18.26
N GLY A 523 -16.07 1.40 -19.02
CA GLY A 523 -17.38 1.21 -19.64
C GLY A 523 -18.54 1.17 -18.63
N ARG A 524 -18.35 1.70 -17.41
CA ARG A 524 -19.34 1.67 -16.32
C ARG A 524 -19.80 3.06 -15.88
N LEU A 525 -19.28 4.12 -16.50
CA LEU A 525 -19.70 5.46 -16.17
C LEU A 525 -21.10 5.71 -16.71
N THR A 526 -21.93 6.38 -15.91
CA THR A 526 -23.28 6.80 -16.31
C THR A 526 -23.48 8.28 -15.96
N PRO A 527 -24.45 8.96 -16.57
CA PRO A 527 -24.79 10.33 -16.20
C PRO A 527 -25.09 10.52 -14.71
N ALA A 528 -25.68 9.51 -14.05
CA ALA A 528 -25.97 9.53 -12.61
C ALA A 528 -24.70 9.64 -11.74
N HIS A 529 -23.56 9.16 -12.23
CA HIS A 529 -22.26 9.38 -11.59
C HIS A 529 -21.67 10.74 -11.97
N CYS A 530 -21.76 11.09 -13.26
CA CYS A 530 -21.07 12.24 -13.84
C CYS A 530 -21.65 13.58 -13.36
N ILE A 531 -22.99 13.72 -13.37
CA ILE A 531 -23.68 14.97 -13.03
C ILE A 531 -23.34 15.44 -11.59
N PRO A 532 -23.58 14.63 -10.53
CA PRO A 532 -23.32 15.08 -9.16
C PRO A 532 -21.83 15.33 -8.88
N ALA A 533 -20.93 14.52 -9.47
CA ALA A 533 -19.49 14.68 -9.29
C ALA A 533 -18.95 15.94 -10.00
N CYS A 534 -19.44 16.24 -11.20
CA CYS A 534 -19.06 17.44 -11.94
C CYS A 534 -19.64 18.70 -11.28
N ALA A 535 -20.90 18.68 -10.83
CA ALA A 535 -21.49 19.80 -10.09
C ALA A 535 -20.70 20.10 -8.80
N ALA A 536 -20.39 19.06 -8.01
CA ALA A 536 -19.59 19.22 -6.80
C ALA A 536 -18.14 19.67 -7.08
N ALA A 537 -17.57 19.31 -8.23
CA ALA A 537 -16.25 19.80 -8.65
C ALA A 537 -16.26 21.29 -8.96
N LEU A 538 -17.32 21.81 -9.61
CA LEU A 538 -17.51 23.25 -9.83
C LEU A 538 -17.68 23.99 -8.50
N ASP A 539 -18.44 23.42 -7.56
CA ASP A 539 -18.61 23.99 -6.21
C ASP A 539 -17.29 24.01 -5.41
N CYS A 540 -16.32 23.15 -5.77
CA CYS A 540 -14.96 23.17 -5.23
C CYS A 540 -14.02 24.18 -5.94
N GLY A 541 -14.51 24.90 -6.96
CA GLY A 541 -13.73 25.90 -7.69
C GLY A 541 -13.04 25.40 -8.96
N VAL A 542 -13.39 24.20 -9.48
CA VAL A 542 -12.93 23.77 -10.81
C VAL A 542 -13.61 24.59 -11.90
N HIS A 543 -12.86 24.99 -12.93
CA HIS A 543 -13.44 25.74 -14.05
C HIS A 543 -14.40 24.90 -14.89
N PHE A 544 -15.49 25.52 -15.34
CA PHE A 544 -16.50 24.89 -16.21
C PHE A 544 -15.89 24.30 -17.49
N ALA A 545 -14.88 24.94 -18.08
CA ALA A 545 -14.17 24.43 -19.25
C ALA A 545 -13.54 23.04 -19.01
N THR A 546 -13.02 22.78 -17.81
CA THR A 546 -12.45 21.46 -17.46
C THR A 546 -13.53 20.38 -17.39
N VAL A 547 -14.70 20.73 -16.86
CA VAL A 547 -15.86 19.84 -16.80
C VAL A 547 -16.40 19.58 -18.21
N GLN A 548 -16.49 20.61 -19.05
CA GLN A 548 -16.90 20.50 -20.45
C GLN A 548 -15.97 19.57 -21.24
N GLN A 549 -14.66 19.74 -21.08
CA GLN A 549 -13.67 18.86 -21.69
C GLN A 549 -13.87 17.41 -21.26
N LEU A 550 -14.03 17.15 -19.95
CA LEU A 550 -14.27 15.79 -19.45
C LEU A 550 -15.54 15.17 -20.06
N VAL A 551 -16.65 15.91 -20.07
CA VAL A 551 -17.92 15.38 -20.59
C VAL A 551 -17.80 15.09 -22.08
N GLY A 552 -17.09 15.92 -22.84
CA GLY A 552 -16.75 15.65 -24.25
C GLY A 552 -15.84 14.44 -24.44
N GLU A 553 -14.85 14.22 -23.56
CA GLU A 553 -14.00 13.01 -23.58
C GLU A 553 -14.80 11.73 -23.29
N VAL A 554 -15.78 11.80 -22.39
CA VAL A 554 -16.53 10.63 -21.91
C VAL A 554 -17.69 10.26 -22.85
N PHE A 555 -18.42 11.26 -23.33
CA PHE A 555 -19.64 11.09 -24.12
C PHE A 555 -19.44 11.61 -25.55
N GLY A 556 -18.21 11.66 -26.06
CA GLY A 556 -17.90 12.22 -27.38
C GLY A 556 -18.64 11.53 -28.53
N ASP A 557 -18.98 10.25 -28.37
CA ASP A 557 -19.75 9.48 -29.34
C ASP A 557 -21.27 9.80 -29.30
N ASP A 558 -21.76 10.45 -28.23
CA ASP A 558 -23.16 10.82 -28.01
C ASP A 558 -23.28 12.28 -27.55
N ASN A 559 -23.31 13.17 -28.55
CA ASN A 559 -23.40 14.62 -28.35
C ASN A 559 -24.67 15.05 -27.60
N ASP A 560 -25.77 14.31 -27.71
CA ASP A 560 -27.04 14.64 -27.05
C ASP A 560 -26.96 14.33 -25.56
N THR A 561 -26.43 13.16 -25.19
CA THR A 561 -26.12 12.84 -23.79
C THR A 561 -25.09 13.81 -23.21
N ALA A 562 -24.04 14.16 -23.96
CA ALA A 562 -23.03 15.13 -23.51
C ALA A 562 -23.67 16.50 -23.21
N ARG A 563 -24.52 17.00 -24.11
CA ARG A 563 -25.24 18.27 -23.95
C ARG A 563 -26.19 18.23 -22.76
N TRP A 564 -26.93 17.13 -22.60
CA TRP A 564 -27.83 16.92 -21.48
C TRP A 564 -27.09 16.92 -20.14
N VAL A 565 -26.00 16.16 -20.03
CA VAL A 565 -25.15 16.10 -18.83
C VAL A 565 -24.64 17.49 -18.45
N LEU A 566 -24.15 18.29 -19.41
CA LEU A 566 -23.65 19.64 -19.12
C LEU A 566 -24.75 20.57 -18.62
N ASN A 567 -25.94 20.51 -19.22
CA ASN A 567 -27.07 21.32 -18.77
C ASN A 567 -27.54 20.89 -17.38
N MET A 568 -27.58 19.59 -17.09
CA MET A 568 -27.88 19.08 -15.76
C MET A 568 -26.83 19.48 -14.72
N VAL A 569 -25.54 19.50 -15.07
CA VAL A 569 -24.47 20.01 -14.19
C VAL A 569 -24.69 21.48 -13.88
N ARG A 570 -25.05 22.30 -14.88
CA ARG A 570 -25.35 23.73 -14.69
C ARG A 570 -26.55 23.95 -13.76
N LEU A 571 -27.56 23.10 -13.85
CA LEU A 571 -28.73 23.16 -12.98
C LEU A 571 -28.43 22.72 -11.54
N THR A 572 -27.57 21.73 -11.36
CA THR A 572 -27.36 21.10 -10.05
C THR A 572 -26.24 21.74 -9.22
N THR A 573 -25.35 22.51 -9.84
CA THR A 573 -24.25 23.21 -9.13
C THR A 573 -24.74 24.46 -8.39
N GLU A 574 -24.14 24.70 -7.21
CA GLU A 574 -24.29 25.92 -6.42
C GLU A 574 -23.39 27.05 -6.97
N SER A 575 -22.27 26.73 -7.62
CA SER A 575 -21.36 27.73 -8.21
C SER A 575 -22.02 28.68 -9.23
N HIS A 576 -23.16 28.27 -9.80
CA HIS A 576 -23.96 29.08 -10.72
C HIS A 576 -25.14 29.82 -10.05
N THR A 577 -25.12 29.97 -8.74
CA THR A 577 -25.98 30.91 -8.00
C THR A 577 -25.12 32.05 -7.45
N THR A 578 -25.59 33.28 -7.61
CA THR A 578 -24.92 34.47 -7.09
C THR A 578 -25.75 35.09 -5.97
N ARG A 579 -25.10 35.41 -4.86
CA ARG A 579 -25.72 36.15 -3.76
C ARG A 579 -25.93 37.59 -4.21
N ARG A 580 -27.17 38.08 -4.11
CA ARG A 580 -27.52 39.47 -4.38
C ARG A 580 -28.36 40.01 -3.25
N PHE A 581 -28.10 41.25 -2.89
CA PHE A 581 -28.89 41.98 -1.92
C PHE A 581 -30.05 42.66 -2.63
N PHE A 582 -31.27 42.32 -2.21
CA PHE A 582 -32.49 42.96 -2.68
C PHE A 582 -33.04 43.89 -1.60
N PRO A 583 -33.41 45.13 -1.94
CA PRO A 583 -34.03 46.03 -0.99
C PRO A 583 -35.37 45.44 -0.49
N LEU A 584 -35.66 45.61 0.79
CA LEU A 584 -36.89 45.12 1.43
C LEU A 584 -38.17 45.71 0.81
N VAL A 585 -38.04 46.88 0.17
CA VAL A 585 -39.10 47.55 -0.58
C VAL A 585 -38.72 47.56 -2.06
N TYR A 586 -38.98 46.45 -2.75
CA TYR A 586 -38.80 46.34 -4.20
C TYR A 586 -40.15 46.13 -4.89
N SER A 587 -40.49 47.00 -5.85
CA SER A 587 -41.78 46.99 -6.55
C SER A 587 -41.91 45.88 -7.61
N GLY A 588 -40.80 45.30 -8.06
CA GLY A 588 -40.79 44.25 -9.08
C GLY A 588 -41.07 42.83 -8.58
N HIS A 589 -41.29 42.63 -7.28
CA HIS A 589 -41.67 41.34 -6.70
C HIS A 589 -43.20 41.15 -6.64
N SER A 590 -43.65 39.89 -6.68
CA SER A 590 -45.05 39.54 -6.49
C SER A 590 -45.58 40.01 -5.13
N VAL A 591 -46.90 40.15 -5.01
CA VAL A 591 -47.56 40.55 -3.75
C VAL A 591 -47.16 39.62 -2.60
N LEU A 592 -47.05 38.31 -2.88
CA LEU A 592 -46.67 37.29 -1.90
C LEU A 592 -45.22 37.47 -1.44
N MET A 593 -44.27 37.60 -2.36
CA MET A 593 -42.86 37.83 -2.00
C MET A 593 -42.67 39.13 -1.22
N ARG A 594 -43.36 40.21 -1.63
CA ARG A 594 -43.36 41.47 -0.87
C ARG A 594 -43.90 41.30 0.55
N SER A 595 -44.95 40.50 0.75
CA SER A 595 -45.48 40.23 2.10
C SER A 595 -44.49 39.44 2.97
N LEU A 596 -43.77 38.48 2.39
CA LEU A 596 -42.75 37.69 3.09
C LEU A 596 -41.51 38.51 3.44
N LEU A 597 -41.06 39.39 2.53
CA LEU A 597 -39.95 40.31 2.79
C LEU A 597 -40.30 41.29 3.93
N ARG A 598 -41.54 41.80 3.99
CA ARG A 598 -42.01 42.61 5.12
C ARG A 598 -42.03 41.82 6.42
N LYS A 599 -42.53 40.58 6.40
CA LYS A 599 -42.54 39.71 7.59
C LYS A 599 -41.12 39.43 8.08
N TYR A 600 -40.20 39.10 7.17
CA TYR A 600 -38.79 38.91 7.49
C TYR A 600 -38.16 40.18 8.07
N ALA A 601 -38.45 41.36 7.50
CA ALA A 601 -37.99 42.64 8.04
C ALA A 601 -38.41 42.81 9.51
N CYS A 602 -39.70 42.61 9.83
CA CYS A 602 -40.24 42.71 11.18
C CYS A 602 -39.64 41.68 12.16
N GLU A 603 -39.32 40.46 11.69
CA GLU A 603 -38.70 39.42 12.52
C GLU A 603 -37.19 39.65 12.73
N SER A 604 -36.55 40.44 11.86
CA SER A 604 -35.10 40.70 11.84
C SER A 604 -34.67 42.00 12.52
N ASP A 605 -35.59 42.73 13.15
CA ASP A 605 -35.36 44.02 13.83
C ASP A 605 -34.53 43.87 15.14
N VAL A 606 -33.30 43.39 14.99
CA VAL A 606 -32.20 43.62 15.93
C VAL A 606 -31.42 44.82 15.40
N ILE A 607 -31.27 45.85 16.24
CA ILE A 607 -30.60 47.12 15.95
C ILE A 607 -29.31 46.89 15.15
N GLY A 608 -29.27 47.34 13.89
CA GLY A 608 -28.10 47.26 13.00
C GLY A 608 -28.20 46.30 11.80
N SER A 609 -29.35 45.70 11.51
CA SER A 609 -29.54 44.88 10.30
C SER A 609 -29.63 45.74 9.01
N PRO A 610 -29.06 45.27 7.88
CA PRO A 610 -29.09 46.02 6.62
C PRO A 610 -30.50 46.07 6.01
N PRO A 611 -30.90 47.15 5.30
CA PRO A 611 -32.23 47.31 4.68
C PRO A 611 -32.44 46.46 3.42
N ALA A 612 -31.77 45.32 3.34
CA ALA A 612 -31.76 44.43 2.20
C ALA A 612 -31.61 42.97 2.64
N VAL A 613 -32.22 42.06 1.86
CA VAL A 613 -32.14 40.62 2.07
C VAL A 613 -31.21 40.00 1.05
N GLU A 614 -30.33 39.12 1.50
CA GLU A 614 -29.48 38.31 0.64
C GLU A 614 -30.30 37.16 0.03
N LEU A 615 -30.53 37.21 -1.29
CA LEU A 615 -31.17 36.14 -2.05
C LEU A 615 -30.16 35.48 -3.01
N HIS A 616 -30.32 34.18 -3.21
CA HIS A 616 -29.55 33.38 -4.15
C HIS A 616 -30.19 33.46 -5.53
N VAL A 617 -29.57 34.23 -6.41
CA VAL A 617 -30.07 34.43 -7.78
C VAL A 617 -29.43 33.40 -8.72
N PRO A 618 -30.23 32.61 -9.47
CA PRO A 618 -29.68 31.72 -10.49
C PRO A 618 -29.02 32.54 -11.61
N SER A 619 -27.80 32.16 -11.99
CA SER A 619 -27.08 32.80 -13.09
C SER A 619 -27.77 32.58 -14.43
N ARG A 620 -27.45 33.45 -15.41
CA ARG A 620 -27.92 33.30 -16.80
C ARG A 620 -27.60 31.91 -17.38
N SER A 621 -26.43 31.34 -17.07
CA SER A 621 -26.04 29.99 -17.51
C SER A 621 -27.01 28.92 -17.01
N LYS A 622 -27.43 29.02 -15.74
CA LYS A 622 -28.38 28.10 -15.10
C LYS A 622 -29.78 28.23 -15.71
N LEU A 623 -30.24 29.46 -15.94
CA LEU A 623 -31.53 29.74 -16.57
C LEU A 623 -31.58 29.27 -18.03
N LEU A 624 -30.50 29.49 -18.79
CA LEU A 624 -30.40 29.00 -20.16
C LEU A 624 -30.41 27.48 -20.21
N ALA A 625 -29.71 26.79 -19.31
CA ALA A 625 -29.73 25.33 -19.24
C ALA A 625 -31.15 24.78 -18.96
N LEU A 626 -31.91 25.43 -18.06
CA LEU A 626 -33.30 25.06 -17.78
C LEU A 626 -34.17 25.27 -19.01
N TRP A 627 -34.05 26.45 -19.62
CA TRP A 627 -34.80 26.81 -20.83
C TRP A 627 -34.55 25.80 -21.96
N THR A 628 -33.28 25.51 -22.26
CA THR A 628 -32.92 24.62 -23.37
C THR A 628 -33.43 23.20 -23.17
N MET A 629 -33.43 22.68 -21.93
CA MET A 629 -33.90 21.31 -21.68
C MET A 629 -35.43 21.19 -21.68
N VAL A 630 -36.17 22.23 -21.28
CA VAL A 630 -37.65 22.21 -21.35
C VAL A 630 -38.15 22.35 -22.79
N HIS A 631 -37.42 23.11 -23.61
CA HIS A 631 -37.72 23.30 -25.03
C HIS A 631 -37.04 22.26 -25.94
N ASP A 632 -36.44 21.20 -25.38
CA ASP A 632 -35.82 20.14 -26.18
C ASP A 632 -36.89 19.18 -26.69
N ASP A 633 -37.23 19.28 -27.97
CA ASP A 633 -38.30 18.51 -28.62
C ASP A 633 -38.10 16.99 -28.55
N VAL A 634 -36.86 16.51 -28.35
CA VAL A 634 -36.51 15.09 -28.26
C VAL A 634 -36.71 14.54 -26.84
N MET A 635 -36.67 15.38 -25.80
CA MET A 635 -36.84 14.92 -24.43
C MET A 635 -38.28 14.53 -24.10
N SER A 636 -38.43 13.44 -23.35
CA SER A 636 -39.73 13.01 -22.84
C SER A 636 -40.34 14.03 -21.87
N MET A 637 -41.67 14.18 -21.93
CA MET A 637 -42.43 15.07 -21.04
C MET A 637 -42.17 14.82 -19.53
N PRO A 638 -42.09 13.57 -19.04
CA PRO A 638 -41.76 13.30 -17.64
C PRO A 638 -40.38 13.86 -17.22
N LEU A 639 -39.38 13.77 -18.11
CA LEU A 639 -38.04 14.28 -17.83
C LEU A 639 -38.01 15.80 -17.76
N ARG A 640 -38.72 16.49 -18.68
CA ARG A 640 -38.86 17.96 -18.66
C ARG A 640 -39.54 18.43 -17.36
N ARG A 641 -40.59 17.74 -16.92
CA ARG A 641 -41.26 18.01 -15.64
C ARG A 641 -40.33 17.78 -14.44
N LEU A 642 -39.53 16.71 -14.45
CA LEU A 642 -38.54 16.43 -13.41
C LEU A 642 -37.49 17.55 -13.32
N ILE A 643 -37.01 18.05 -14.45
CA ILE A 643 -36.03 19.14 -14.52
C ILE A 643 -36.57 20.42 -13.86
N CYS A 644 -37.83 20.80 -14.16
CA CYS A 644 -38.48 21.93 -13.49
C CYS A 644 -38.62 21.71 -11.98
N ARG A 645 -38.93 20.48 -11.54
CA ARG A 645 -38.99 20.13 -10.12
C ARG A 645 -37.62 20.24 -9.43
N LEU A 646 -36.56 19.74 -10.06
CA LEU A 646 -35.18 19.83 -9.54
C LEU A 646 -34.70 21.29 -9.40
N PHE A 647 -35.20 22.21 -10.23
CA PHE A 647 -34.91 23.63 -10.09
C PHE A 647 -35.64 24.28 -8.90
N LEU A 648 -36.91 23.92 -8.69
CA LEU A 648 -37.79 24.51 -7.66
C LEU A 648 -37.60 23.93 -6.26
N ASP A 649 -37.18 22.68 -6.15
CA ASP A 649 -37.18 21.95 -4.90
C ASP A 649 -35.76 21.61 -4.43
N ASP A 650 -35.29 22.33 -3.42
CA ASP A 650 -34.01 22.06 -2.77
C ASP A 650 -34.02 20.68 -2.09
N GLU A 651 -35.14 20.18 -1.56
CA GLU A 651 -35.20 18.82 -0.98
C GLU A 651 -35.07 17.75 -2.07
N ALA A 652 -35.79 17.87 -3.19
CA ALA A 652 -35.64 16.95 -4.31
C ALA A 652 -34.24 17.02 -4.93
N LEU A 653 -33.63 18.21 -4.96
CA LEU A 653 -32.23 18.39 -5.37
C LEU A 653 -31.29 17.69 -4.37
N MET A 654 -31.56 17.76 -3.07
CA MET A 654 -30.77 17.11 -2.01
C MET A 654 -30.92 15.58 -1.99
N ASP A 655 -32.13 15.07 -2.27
CA ASP A 655 -32.43 13.64 -2.41
C ASP A 655 -31.81 13.06 -3.68
N TRP A 656 -31.93 13.76 -4.81
CA TRP A 656 -31.22 13.46 -6.05
C TRP A 656 -29.70 13.39 -5.83
N ASN A 657 -29.22 14.21 -4.90
CA ASN A 657 -27.83 14.32 -4.50
C ASN A 657 -27.43 13.42 -3.33
N LYS A 658 -28.36 12.67 -2.73
CA LYS A 658 -28.21 11.79 -1.54
C LYS A 658 -27.53 12.48 -0.34
N ILE A 659 -28.02 13.65 0.07
CA ILE A 659 -27.47 14.41 1.21
C ILE A 659 -28.53 14.56 2.30
N THR A 660 -28.16 14.25 3.54
CA THR A 660 -28.83 14.78 4.73
C THR A 660 -28.13 16.06 5.17
N ALA A 661 -28.83 17.19 5.21
CA ALA A 661 -28.30 18.44 5.76
C ALA A 661 -29.24 19.03 6.79
N THR A 662 -28.65 19.41 7.92
CA THR A 662 -29.19 20.31 8.93
C THR A 662 -28.83 21.75 8.52
N GLN A 663 -29.82 22.55 8.10
CA GLN A 663 -29.64 23.98 7.84
C GLN A 663 -30.84 24.81 8.33
N GLN A 664 -30.58 26.07 8.68
CA GLN A 664 -31.47 27.02 9.35
C GLN A 664 -32.68 27.42 8.49
N ALA A 665 -33.88 27.36 9.08
CA ALA A 665 -35.17 27.37 8.39
C ALA A 665 -35.63 28.73 7.80
N GLY A 666 -35.12 29.87 8.27
CA GLY A 666 -35.68 31.20 7.93
C GLY A 666 -35.33 31.71 6.52
N ALA A 667 -34.04 31.75 6.15
CA ALA A 667 -33.58 32.29 4.87
C ALA A 667 -33.86 31.35 3.67
N GLN A 668 -34.11 30.05 3.93
CA GLN A 668 -34.42 29.08 2.89
C GLN A 668 -35.81 29.32 2.28
N ALA A 669 -36.80 29.71 3.09
CA ALA A 669 -38.16 29.95 2.60
C ALA A 669 -38.18 31.05 1.53
N LEU A 670 -37.53 32.19 1.76
CA LEU A 670 -37.45 33.31 0.80
C LEU A 670 -36.76 32.91 -0.51
N ASN A 671 -35.68 32.13 -0.44
CA ASN A 671 -34.99 31.62 -1.63
C ASN A 671 -35.88 30.69 -2.46
N VAL A 672 -36.71 29.86 -1.83
CA VAL A 672 -37.67 28.99 -2.52
C VAL A 672 -38.72 29.81 -3.25
N PHE A 673 -39.32 30.83 -2.62
CA PHE A 673 -40.29 31.71 -3.28
C PHE A 673 -39.67 32.51 -4.43
N PHE A 674 -38.41 32.93 -4.31
CA PHE A 674 -37.72 33.66 -5.37
C PHE A 674 -37.55 32.79 -6.63
N ARG A 675 -37.26 31.49 -6.46
CA ARG A 675 -37.18 30.55 -7.59
C ARG A 675 -38.53 30.32 -8.27
N GLU A 676 -39.63 30.37 -7.52
CA GLU A 676 -40.98 30.31 -8.10
C GLU A 676 -41.27 31.55 -8.96
N GLU A 677 -40.91 32.75 -8.51
CA GLU A 677 -41.05 33.97 -9.32
C GLU A 677 -40.22 33.91 -10.61
N VAL A 678 -38.99 33.42 -10.52
CA VAL A 678 -38.12 33.24 -11.68
C VAL A 678 -38.73 32.24 -12.66
N LEU A 679 -39.25 31.11 -12.18
CA LEU A 679 -39.86 30.11 -13.06
C LEU A 679 -41.16 30.60 -13.69
N ALA A 680 -41.99 31.35 -12.94
CA ALA A 680 -43.19 31.98 -13.48
C ALA A 680 -42.87 33.02 -14.56
N SER A 681 -41.79 33.79 -14.37
CA SER A 681 -41.27 34.71 -15.39
C SER A 681 -40.79 33.95 -16.64
N MET A 682 -40.12 32.81 -16.48
CA MET A 682 -39.76 31.96 -17.63
C MET A 682 -41.01 31.41 -18.34
N ALA A 683 -42.02 30.97 -17.61
CA ALA A 683 -43.29 30.51 -18.18
C ALA A 683 -43.96 31.60 -19.03
N ALA A 684 -44.00 32.84 -18.53
CA ALA A 684 -44.58 33.98 -19.25
C ALA A 684 -43.87 34.31 -20.57
N ASN A 685 -42.62 33.88 -20.74
CA ASN A 685 -41.84 34.08 -21.96
C ASN A 685 -41.92 32.88 -22.93
N CYS A 686 -42.64 31.81 -22.60
CA CYS A 686 -42.81 30.66 -23.47
C CYS A 686 -43.59 31.01 -24.73
N THR A 687 -43.10 30.57 -25.87
CA THR A 687 -43.75 30.77 -27.18
C THR A 687 -44.57 29.55 -27.62
N THR A 688 -44.48 28.43 -26.89
CA THR A 688 -45.23 27.20 -27.17
C THR A 688 -46.09 26.80 -25.97
N GLU A 689 -47.30 26.32 -26.25
CA GLU A 689 -48.24 25.85 -25.22
C GLU A 689 -47.66 24.69 -24.41
N GLY A 690 -46.98 23.75 -25.07
CA GLY A 690 -46.35 22.61 -24.41
C GLY A 690 -45.33 23.00 -23.33
N SER A 691 -44.41 23.92 -23.64
CA SER A 691 -43.42 24.40 -22.67
C SER A 691 -44.07 25.20 -21.53
N TYR A 692 -45.07 26.03 -21.85
CA TYR A 692 -45.84 26.78 -20.86
C TYR A 692 -46.51 25.85 -19.83
N VAL A 693 -47.21 24.81 -20.32
CA VAL A 693 -47.88 23.83 -19.46
C VAL A 693 -46.89 23.11 -18.55
N ILE A 694 -45.69 22.75 -19.03
CA ILE A 694 -44.67 22.09 -18.20
C ILE A 694 -44.23 22.97 -17.03
N PHE A 695 -43.97 24.26 -17.27
CA PHE A 695 -43.58 25.19 -16.20
C PHE A 695 -44.71 25.42 -15.20
N MET A 696 -45.94 25.61 -15.69
CA MET A 696 -47.11 25.83 -14.84
C MET A 696 -47.47 24.59 -14.02
N ASP A 697 -47.41 23.39 -14.60
CA ASP A 697 -47.59 22.12 -13.90
C ASP A 697 -46.60 21.97 -12.76
N ALA A 698 -45.33 22.33 -12.97
CA ALA A 698 -44.29 22.26 -11.95
C ALA A 698 -44.55 23.25 -10.79
N LEU A 699 -44.94 24.49 -11.10
CA LEU A 699 -45.32 25.50 -10.11
C LEU A 699 -46.53 25.06 -9.28
N LEU A 700 -47.58 24.57 -9.93
CA LEU A 700 -48.79 24.09 -9.26
C LEU A 700 -48.49 22.85 -8.39
N SER A 701 -47.68 21.92 -8.90
CA SER A 701 -47.23 20.76 -8.13
C SER A 701 -46.47 21.16 -6.86
N ARG A 702 -45.57 22.14 -6.95
CA ARG A 702 -44.79 22.63 -5.81
C ARG A 702 -45.67 23.32 -4.77
N ARG A 703 -46.63 24.13 -5.20
CA ARG A 703 -47.61 24.77 -4.31
C ARG A 703 -48.46 23.74 -3.57
N ARG A 704 -49.01 22.74 -4.28
CA ARG A 704 -49.77 21.63 -3.67
C ARG A 704 -48.95 20.86 -2.63
N LEU A 705 -47.69 20.55 -2.92
CA LEU A 705 -46.78 19.89 -1.96
C LEU A 705 -46.54 20.75 -0.70
N ARG A 706 -46.36 22.05 -0.86
CA ARG A 706 -46.21 22.99 0.26
C ARG A 706 -47.48 23.05 1.11
N ASP A 707 -48.64 23.16 0.46
CA ASP A 707 -49.93 23.22 1.14
C ASP A 707 -50.21 21.93 1.91
N ALA A 708 -49.91 20.77 1.32
CA ALA A 708 -50.01 19.47 1.99
C ALA A 708 -49.07 19.37 3.21
N LYS A 709 -47.81 19.81 3.10
CA LYS A 709 -46.87 19.86 4.23
C LYS A 709 -47.36 20.81 5.35
N ARG A 710 -47.93 21.96 4.98
CA ARG A 710 -48.50 22.93 5.92
C ARG A 710 -49.73 22.36 6.63
N CYS A 711 -50.63 21.70 5.91
CA CYS A 711 -51.78 20.99 6.50
C CYS A 711 -51.33 19.88 7.46
N MET A 712 -50.32 19.09 7.07
CA MET A 712 -49.75 18.06 7.94
C MET A 712 -49.10 18.64 9.21
N GLN A 713 -48.37 19.76 9.09
CA GLN A 713 -47.79 20.45 10.24
C GLN A 713 -48.86 21.03 11.17
N LEU A 714 -49.95 21.58 10.62
CA LEU A 714 -51.09 22.08 11.40
C LEU A 714 -51.81 20.93 12.14
N LEU A 715 -52.07 19.81 11.44
CA LEU A 715 -52.66 18.60 12.04
C LEU A 715 -51.78 18.02 13.15
N LEU A 716 -50.45 18.01 12.96
CA LEU A 716 -49.51 17.54 13.99
C LEU A 716 -49.41 18.51 15.18
N SER A 717 -49.56 19.82 14.97
CA SER A 717 -49.60 20.79 16.07
C SER A 717 -50.93 20.80 16.84
N GLU A 718 -52.01 20.33 16.23
CA GLU A 718 -53.32 20.16 16.89
C GLU A 718 -53.42 18.84 17.68
N LEU A 719 -52.52 17.88 17.44
CA LEU A 719 -52.47 16.58 18.11
C LEU A 719 -51.67 16.58 19.44
N ASP A 720 -50.96 17.67 19.77
CA ASP A 720 -50.13 17.75 20.98
C ASP A 720 -50.89 18.18 22.24
N ASP A 721 -52.19 18.54 22.16
CA ASP A 721 -52.91 19.04 23.33
C ASP A 721 -53.90 18.06 24.00
N GLU A 722 -54.53 17.07 23.35
CA GLU A 722 -55.39 16.12 24.08
C GLU A 722 -55.49 14.69 23.47
N CYS A 723 -55.23 13.70 24.33
CA CYS A 723 -55.59 12.28 24.27
C CYS A 723 -54.86 11.28 23.34
N GLY A 724 -54.59 10.11 23.92
CA GLY A 724 -53.85 9.01 23.34
C GLY A 724 -54.63 8.11 22.36
N GLN A 725 -53.85 7.25 21.70
CA GLN A 725 -54.27 6.14 20.84
C GLN A 725 -55.37 6.45 19.82
N VAL A 726 -54.97 7.00 18.67
CA VAL A 726 -55.75 6.86 17.43
C VAL A 726 -54.86 6.31 16.33
N VAL A 727 -55.32 5.22 15.73
CA VAL A 727 -54.73 4.51 14.59
C VAL A 727 -54.63 5.47 13.40
N LEU A 728 -53.41 5.74 12.94
CA LEU A 728 -53.18 6.39 11.64
C LEU A 728 -53.89 5.58 10.55
N PRO A 729 -54.81 6.15 9.76
CA PRO A 729 -55.26 5.49 8.55
C PRO A 729 -54.07 5.41 7.61
N SER A 730 -53.69 4.17 7.28
CA SER A 730 -52.76 3.85 6.21
C SER A 730 -53.28 4.47 4.91
N LEU A 731 -52.73 5.62 4.53
CA LEU A 731 -52.89 6.13 3.18
C LEU A 731 -52.12 5.19 2.26
N ALA A 732 -52.89 4.35 1.57
CA ALA A 732 -52.49 3.73 0.34
C ALA A 732 -51.86 4.79 -0.55
N ILE A 733 -50.56 4.65 -0.77
CA ILE A 733 -49.90 5.19 -1.95
C ILE A 733 -50.47 4.35 -3.10
N GLU A 734 -51.67 4.70 -3.55
CA GLU A 734 -52.17 4.19 -4.82
C GLU A 734 -51.22 4.68 -5.90
N GLY A 735 -50.54 3.71 -6.51
CA GLY A 735 -49.80 3.91 -7.72
C GLY A 735 -50.73 4.46 -8.79
N ILE A 736 -50.30 5.56 -9.39
CA ILE A 736 -50.73 5.98 -10.72
C ILE A 736 -49.43 5.93 -11.51
N GLY A 737 -49.13 4.86 -12.24
CA GLY A 737 -49.97 4.39 -13.34
C GLY A 737 -49.49 5.14 -14.57
N ILE A 738 -48.56 4.52 -15.30
CA ILE A 738 -48.16 4.92 -16.65
C ILE A 738 -49.42 4.88 -17.51
N PRO A 739 -49.74 5.98 -18.20
CA PRO A 739 -49.89 5.88 -19.65
C PRO A 739 -48.68 6.48 -20.37
#